data_AF-A0A7S6U2H3-F1
#
_entry.id   AF-A0A7S6U2H3-F1
#
_cell.length_a   1.000
_cell.length_b   1.000
_cell.length_c   1.000
_cell.angle_alpha   90.00
_cell.angle_beta   90.00
_cell.angle_gamma   90.00
#
_symmetry.space_group_name_H-M   'P 1'
#
loop_
_entity.id
_entity.type
_entity.pdbx_description
1 polymer ?
#
loop_
_entity_poly.entity_id
_entity_poly.type
_entity_poly.pdbx_seq_one_letter_code
_entity_poly.pdbx_strand_id
1 'polypeptide(L)'
;MEELKLNFADLFAGIGGFRLAFEKADYECVFSCEIDEACQQVYLNNFGDKPECDIRKIDLEKLPYFDVLTAGFPCQPFSICGHRKGFHDTRGTLFFHICEIIEHIHPPVVVLENVKHILHHDQGRTLEVILYSLEDMGYGVNYEIVNSRDFGLPQNRERVVFVATKDKKFNFNTLQKSHPVPTLREFLCTSGKFEYLNPEEYTMIDYPKQQRSGLIFVGYRNKSIWKTGVRPNTEHLSRVHHQPNRIYSIEGVHPTIPSQETSGRFFIYIPEENAVRKLTLRECYRIMGFPEDFKTHGNLAECYKQIGNSVCVPVMYELANQIKKQIFSHQQREVEIASLNKNCHCNQPIQLEIHSIMNHQEKLRQIYHSISEFNINQIELSQEYQDYVREISKNCFRRKAVFTVLITLLVHKVLNPSQDIRYHQANLPGGFSGRTIDTKYITPTLTELGLPAMAESGWLTRSFEQPYAYTLNYEGKIHPKSLKLAFLNIIDFVQINPEKAENVLKLLLKLVDSAKNNNLVEIIKLSNPEKLDLKSLFNALDEHFNYNYKTDGGSKLPVIAFYAIYEILVKEISRYNSCTLKKLGSHTASDRTSNTAGDIEIFDKNDHLIEAIEIKYGQEITLQMVYRAKNKIIKHNPQRYYIFASKDVNQLEADKIDKVIKEIASEHGCQLILNGIIPTIKYYLRLIMSITDFMDLYSQLIESDNEIQKIHKEKWNEILRKLMIEE
;
A
#
# COMPACT_ATOMS: atom_id res chain seq x y z
N MET A 1 4.54 -35.78 4.50
CA MET A 1 3.77 -34.57 4.14
C MET A 1 4.71 -33.71 3.32
N GLU A 2 4.46 -33.56 2.03
CA GLU A 2 5.18 -32.57 1.22
C GLU A 2 4.85 -31.17 1.76
N GLU A 3 5.87 -30.37 2.04
CA GLU A 3 5.68 -28.94 2.31
C GLU A 3 5.00 -28.31 1.10
N LEU A 4 3.94 -27.52 1.33
CA LEU A 4 3.29 -26.78 0.26
C LEU A 4 4.31 -25.80 -0.33
N LYS A 5 4.65 -26.00 -1.60
CA LYS A 5 5.64 -25.20 -2.30
C LYS A 5 5.07 -23.81 -2.60
N LEU A 6 5.83 -22.77 -2.28
CA LEU A 6 5.41 -21.38 -2.50
C LEU A 6 5.63 -20.99 -3.97
N ASN A 7 4.67 -20.30 -4.55
CA ASN A 7 4.72 -19.86 -5.94
C ASN A 7 5.36 -18.48 -6.06
N PHE A 8 6.17 -18.25 -7.09
CA PHE A 8 6.69 -16.91 -7.37
C PHE A 8 6.64 -16.56 -8.87
N ALA A 9 6.63 -15.25 -9.14
CA ALA A 9 6.74 -14.68 -10.47
C ALA A 9 8.09 -13.97 -10.66
N ASP A 10 8.77 -14.26 -11.77
CA ASP A 10 10.10 -13.74 -12.14
C ASP A 10 9.97 -12.68 -13.25
N LEU A 11 9.86 -11.41 -12.88
CA LEU A 11 9.78 -10.29 -13.83
C LEU A 11 11.16 -9.72 -14.14
N PHE A 12 11.38 -9.32 -15.40
CA PHE A 12 12.71 -8.94 -15.90
C PHE A 12 13.71 -10.07 -15.66
N ALA A 13 13.27 -11.27 -16.01
CA ALA A 13 13.88 -12.53 -15.62
C ALA A 13 15.35 -12.67 -16.06
N GLY A 14 15.75 -12.01 -17.15
CA GLY A 14 17.08 -12.13 -17.72
C GLY A 14 17.43 -13.59 -17.99
N ILE A 15 18.52 -14.06 -17.39
CA ILE A 15 18.96 -15.46 -17.46
C ILE A 15 18.50 -16.31 -16.26
N GLY A 16 17.56 -15.81 -15.45
CA GLY A 16 16.94 -16.54 -14.33
C GLY A 16 17.77 -16.60 -13.05
N GLY A 17 18.47 -15.51 -12.71
CA GLY A 17 19.19 -15.42 -11.44
C GLY A 17 18.27 -15.48 -10.21
N PHE A 18 17.11 -14.82 -10.26
CA PHE A 18 16.06 -14.95 -9.24
C PHE A 18 15.49 -16.35 -9.22
N ARG A 19 15.11 -16.89 -10.38
CA ARG A 19 14.58 -18.25 -10.46
C ARG A 19 15.48 -19.29 -9.85
N LEU A 20 16.76 -19.30 -10.26
CA LEU A 20 17.74 -20.24 -9.73
C LEU A 20 17.87 -20.13 -8.20
N ALA A 21 17.79 -18.92 -7.65
CA ALA A 21 17.86 -18.69 -6.21
C ALA A 21 16.60 -19.15 -5.48
N PHE A 22 15.42 -18.80 -5.98
CA PHE A 22 14.13 -19.12 -5.37
C PHE A 22 13.80 -20.61 -5.49
N GLU A 23 14.06 -21.25 -6.62
CA GLU A 23 13.89 -22.71 -6.78
C GLU A 23 14.84 -23.49 -5.87
N LYS A 24 16.09 -23.02 -5.67
CA LYS A 24 17.01 -23.59 -4.67
C LYS A 24 16.47 -23.46 -3.24
N ALA A 25 15.73 -22.38 -2.95
CA ALA A 25 15.04 -22.18 -1.68
C ALA A 25 13.67 -22.89 -1.64
N ASP A 26 13.40 -23.79 -2.58
CA ASP A 26 12.18 -24.59 -2.70
C ASP A 26 10.90 -23.75 -2.91
N TYR A 27 10.96 -22.82 -3.86
CA TYR A 27 9.82 -22.15 -4.46
C TYR A 27 9.55 -22.69 -5.87
N GLU A 28 8.36 -22.50 -6.40
CA GLU A 28 7.96 -22.86 -7.76
C GLU A 28 7.73 -21.60 -8.61
N CYS A 29 8.42 -21.51 -9.76
CA CYS A 29 8.23 -20.41 -10.69
C CYS A 29 6.96 -20.66 -11.52
N VAL A 30 5.91 -19.87 -11.31
CA VAL A 30 4.63 -20.02 -12.03
C VAL A 30 4.47 -19.03 -13.18
N PHE A 31 5.27 -17.96 -13.18
CA PHE A 31 5.25 -16.96 -14.24
C PHE A 31 6.64 -16.32 -14.40
N SER A 32 7.06 -16.09 -15.64
CA SER A 32 8.34 -15.48 -15.97
C SER A 32 8.19 -14.51 -17.15
N CYS A 33 8.87 -13.36 -17.10
CA CYS A 33 8.73 -12.30 -18.10
C CYS A 33 10.08 -11.69 -18.51
N GLU A 34 10.44 -11.82 -19.79
CA GLU A 34 11.66 -11.25 -20.39
C GLU A 34 11.44 -10.92 -21.87
N ILE A 35 11.96 -9.78 -22.34
CA ILE A 35 11.78 -9.33 -23.72
C ILE A 35 12.99 -9.64 -24.61
N ASP A 36 14.19 -9.76 -24.03
CA ASP A 36 15.43 -10.03 -24.76
C ASP A 36 15.50 -11.51 -25.20
N GLU A 37 15.47 -11.75 -26.51
CA GLU A 37 15.47 -13.10 -27.10
C GLU A 37 16.70 -13.94 -26.70
N ALA A 38 17.87 -13.32 -26.54
CA ALA A 38 19.08 -14.03 -26.14
C ALA A 38 18.99 -14.48 -24.67
N CYS A 39 18.40 -13.66 -23.80
CA CYS A 39 18.05 -14.04 -22.43
C CYS A 39 17.01 -15.17 -22.41
N GLN A 40 15.92 -15.04 -23.16
CA GLN A 40 14.87 -16.06 -23.27
C GLN A 40 15.43 -17.42 -23.69
N GLN A 41 16.36 -17.45 -24.64
CA GLN A 41 16.99 -18.68 -25.09
C GLN A 41 17.83 -19.35 -23.99
N VAL A 42 18.60 -18.55 -23.24
CA VAL A 42 19.37 -19.06 -22.09
C VAL A 42 18.43 -19.55 -21.00
N TYR A 43 17.35 -18.84 -20.73
CA TYR A 43 16.33 -19.23 -19.76
C TYR A 43 15.72 -20.59 -20.14
N LEU A 44 15.25 -20.74 -21.38
CA LEU A 44 14.70 -21.99 -21.91
C LEU A 44 15.68 -23.16 -21.80
N ASN A 45 16.96 -22.94 -22.12
CA ASN A 45 17.97 -23.99 -22.07
C ASN A 45 18.19 -24.55 -20.64
N ASN A 46 18.01 -23.71 -19.61
CA ASN A 46 18.27 -24.07 -18.22
C ASN A 46 17.00 -24.52 -17.47
N PHE A 47 15.84 -23.93 -17.75
CA PHE A 47 14.62 -24.14 -16.97
C PHE A 47 13.49 -24.86 -17.73
N GLY A 48 13.60 -24.97 -19.06
CA GLY A 48 12.63 -25.68 -19.89
C GLY A 48 11.40 -24.86 -20.31
N ASP A 49 11.26 -23.63 -19.80
CA ASP A 49 10.23 -22.66 -20.18
C ASP A 49 10.83 -21.40 -20.81
N LYS A 50 10.07 -20.76 -21.71
CA LYS A 50 10.50 -19.56 -22.42
C LYS A 50 9.70 -18.34 -21.94
N PRO A 51 10.32 -17.35 -21.26
CA PRO A 51 9.64 -16.17 -20.73
C PRO A 51 9.32 -15.16 -21.83
N GLU A 52 8.63 -15.55 -22.91
CA GLU A 52 8.36 -14.69 -24.07
C GLU A 52 7.28 -13.65 -23.77
N CYS A 53 7.68 -12.57 -23.11
CA CYS A 53 6.74 -11.60 -22.59
C CYS A 53 7.30 -10.17 -22.59
N ASP A 54 6.55 -9.25 -23.19
CA ASP A 54 6.71 -7.82 -22.98
C ASP A 54 5.79 -7.42 -21.84
N ILE A 55 6.35 -7.01 -20.69
CA ILE A 55 5.58 -6.67 -19.48
C ILE A 55 4.44 -5.66 -19.76
N ARG A 56 4.63 -4.79 -20.76
CA ARG A 56 3.65 -3.77 -21.18
C ARG A 56 2.41 -4.34 -21.87
N LYS A 57 2.45 -5.62 -22.24
CA LYS A 57 1.43 -6.32 -23.03
C LYS A 57 0.84 -7.52 -22.28
N ILE A 58 1.13 -7.65 -20.98
CA ILE A 58 0.58 -8.73 -20.16
C ILE A 58 -0.92 -8.58 -20.05
N ASP A 59 -1.63 -9.68 -20.28
CA ASP A 59 -3.05 -9.81 -19.98
C ASP A 59 -3.21 -10.20 -18.50
N LEU A 60 -3.57 -9.23 -17.67
CA LEU A 60 -3.60 -9.37 -16.21
C LEU A 60 -4.54 -10.50 -15.76
N GLU A 61 -5.68 -10.68 -16.43
CA GLU A 61 -6.69 -11.70 -16.10
C GLU A 61 -6.20 -13.14 -16.34
N LYS A 62 -5.11 -13.32 -17.10
CA LYS A 62 -4.51 -14.64 -17.36
C LYS A 62 -3.33 -14.97 -16.46
N LEU A 63 -2.91 -14.04 -15.61
CA LEU A 63 -1.79 -14.28 -14.72
C LEU A 63 -2.16 -15.32 -13.64
N PRO A 64 -1.32 -16.33 -13.41
CA PRO A 64 -1.51 -17.23 -12.28
C PRO A 64 -1.26 -16.47 -10.96
N TYR A 65 -1.87 -16.95 -9.88
CA TYR A 65 -1.56 -16.47 -8.54
C TYR A 65 -0.14 -16.86 -8.13
N PHE A 66 0.57 -15.95 -7.45
CA PHE A 66 1.88 -16.20 -6.86
C PHE A 66 1.99 -15.53 -5.48
N ASP A 67 2.75 -16.17 -4.59
CA ASP A 67 3.01 -15.71 -3.23
C ASP A 67 4.06 -14.60 -3.18
N VAL A 68 5.04 -14.67 -4.10
CA VAL A 68 6.13 -13.71 -4.20
C VAL A 68 6.29 -13.19 -5.62
N LEU A 69 6.40 -11.87 -5.78
CA LEU A 69 6.83 -11.24 -7.03
C LEU A 69 8.30 -10.83 -6.90
N THR A 70 9.14 -11.20 -7.85
CA THR A 70 10.54 -10.74 -7.93
C THR A 70 10.76 -9.91 -9.19
N ALA A 71 11.46 -8.77 -9.08
CA ALA A 71 11.79 -7.93 -10.22
C ALA A 71 13.15 -7.21 -10.09
N GLY A 72 14.08 -7.55 -10.98
CA GLY A 72 15.34 -6.82 -11.17
C GLY A 72 15.20 -5.76 -12.26
N PHE A 73 14.38 -4.74 -12.01
CA PHE A 73 13.91 -3.84 -13.06
C PHE A 73 14.97 -2.78 -13.48
N PRO A 74 15.00 -2.35 -14.76
CA PRO A 74 15.92 -1.30 -15.20
C PRO A 74 15.71 0.04 -14.49
N CYS A 75 16.81 0.67 -14.04
CA CYS A 75 16.78 2.00 -13.42
C CYS A 75 16.51 3.10 -14.47
N GLN A 76 15.29 3.63 -14.50
CA GLN A 76 14.87 4.72 -15.39
C GLN A 76 14.48 5.95 -14.57
N PRO A 77 14.82 7.19 -14.99
CA PRO A 77 14.39 8.38 -14.27
C PRO A 77 12.89 8.57 -14.41
N PHE A 78 12.21 8.74 -13.28
CA PHE A 78 10.79 9.11 -13.26
C PHE A 78 10.57 10.60 -13.55
N SER A 79 11.63 11.34 -13.92
CA SER A 79 11.59 12.78 -14.19
C SER A 79 10.67 13.16 -15.35
N ILE A 80 10.44 12.25 -16.32
CA ILE A 80 9.46 12.43 -17.41
C ILE A 80 8.03 12.14 -16.92
N CYS A 81 7.85 11.33 -15.87
CA CYS A 81 6.55 11.13 -15.22
C CYS A 81 6.08 12.36 -14.43
N GLY A 82 6.92 13.41 -14.33
CA GLY A 82 6.53 14.75 -13.92
C GLY A 82 5.79 15.56 -15.00
N HIS A 83 5.50 14.98 -16.16
CA HIS A 83 4.68 15.61 -17.19
C HIS A 83 3.45 14.75 -17.52
N ARG A 84 2.34 15.08 -16.86
CA ARG A 84 0.98 15.09 -17.45
C ARG A 84 0.34 13.71 -17.70
N LYS A 85 -0.80 13.47 -17.03
CA LYS A 85 -1.90 12.51 -17.35
C LYS A 85 -1.95 11.14 -16.62
N GLY A 86 -2.01 11.13 -15.29
CA GLY A 86 -2.55 10.00 -14.51
C GLY A 86 -1.85 8.63 -14.64
N PHE A 87 -2.35 7.62 -13.90
CA PHE A 87 -1.87 6.23 -13.96
C PHE A 87 -1.91 5.65 -15.39
N HIS A 88 -2.78 6.18 -16.24
CA HIS A 88 -2.94 5.75 -17.63
C HIS A 88 -1.96 6.40 -18.64
N ASP A 89 -1.18 7.42 -18.30
CA ASP A 89 -0.06 7.90 -19.15
C ASP A 89 1.32 7.73 -18.49
N THR A 90 1.39 7.16 -17.29
CA THR A 90 2.64 6.67 -16.66
C THR A 90 3.17 5.36 -17.24
N ARG A 91 2.55 4.86 -18.33
CA ARG A 91 2.94 3.67 -19.13
C ARG A 91 4.35 3.75 -19.79
N GLY A 92 5.12 4.79 -19.48
CA GLY A 92 6.46 4.99 -20.05
C GLY A 92 7.58 4.26 -19.31
N THR A 93 7.40 3.93 -18.02
CA THR A 93 8.45 3.31 -17.20
C THR A 93 8.05 1.93 -16.70
N LEU A 94 9.03 1.03 -16.72
CA LEU A 94 8.82 -0.40 -16.47
C LEU A 94 8.34 -0.70 -15.03
N PHE A 95 8.61 0.20 -14.08
CA PHE A 95 8.18 0.06 -12.68
C PHE A 95 6.65 0.11 -12.52
N PHE A 96 5.93 0.97 -13.24
CA PHE A 96 4.47 1.07 -13.07
C PHE A 96 3.74 -0.15 -13.62
N HIS A 97 4.28 -0.84 -14.62
CA HIS A 97 3.74 -2.14 -15.04
C HIS A 97 3.92 -3.23 -13.98
N ILE A 98 4.96 -3.14 -13.14
CA ILE A 98 5.06 -3.98 -11.94
C ILE A 98 3.92 -3.64 -10.98
N CYS A 99 3.65 -2.35 -10.76
CA CYS A 99 2.53 -1.91 -9.91
C CYS A 99 1.17 -2.42 -10.41
N GLU A 100 0.90 -2.36 -11.72
CA GLU A 100 -0.33 -2.91 -12.32
C GLU A 100 -0.51 -4.41 -11.98
N ILE A 101 0.58 -5.19 -12.07
CA ILE A 101 0.57 -6.62 -11.71
C ILE A 101 0.35 -6.80 -10.20
N ILE A 102 1.00 -5.98 -9.37
CA ILE A 102 0.85 -6.02 -7.90
C ILE A 102 -0.59 -5.67 -7.50
N GLU A 103 -1.19 -4.66 -8.11
CA GLU A 103 -2.57 -4.22 -7.84
C GLU A 103 -3.61 -5.20 -8.37
N HIS A 104 -3.28 -5.99 -9.40
CA HIS A 104 -4.17 -7.06 -9.84
C HIS A 104 -4.08 -8.29 -8.92
N ILE A 105 -2.89 -8.87 -8.77
CA ILE A 105 -2.67 -10.15 -8.06
C ILE A 105 -2.66 -10.00 -6.55
N HIS A 106 -2.23 -8.84 -6.05
CA HIS A 106 -2.00 -8.57 -4.63
C HIS A 106 -1.15 -9.67 -3.95
N PRO A 107 0.09 -9.95 -4.39
CA PRO A 107 0.94 -10.98 -3.78
C PRO A 107 1.27 -10.64 -2.30
N PRO A 108 1.44 -11.63 -1.40
CA PRO A 108 1.91 -11.40 -0.03
C PRO A 108 3.25 -10.67 0.08
N VAL A 109 4.18 -10.94 -0.85
CA VAL A 109 5.54 -10.39 -0.85
C VAL A 109 5.93 -9.88 -2.23
N VAL A 110 6.58 -8.71 -2.27
CA VAL A 110 7.21 -8.14 -3.47
C VAL A 110 8.69 -7.90 -3.17
N VAL A 111 9.56 -8.41 -4.04
CA VAL A 111 11.02 -8.23 -3.97
C VAL A 111 11.46 -7.45 -5.20
N LEU A 112 12.01 -6.26 -4.98
CA LEU A 112 12.61 -5.46 -6.05
C LEU A 112 14.11 -5.34 -5.83
N GLU A 113 14.89 -5.46 -6.90
CA GLU A 113 16.34 -5.25 -6.86
C GLU A 113 16.74 -4.11 -7.80
N ASN A 114 17.72 -3.31 -7.35
CA ASN A 114 18.32 -2.30 -8.21
C ASN A 114 19.75 -1.91 -7.79
N VAL A 115 20.41 -1.12 -8.64
CA VAL A 115 21.73 -0.55 -8.33
C VAL A 115 21.68 0.43 -7.16
N LYS A 116 22.76 0.50 -6.37
CA LYS A 116 22.88 1.42 -5.21
C LYS A 116 22.53 2.89 -5.51
N HIS A 117 22.79 3.33 -6.74
CA HIS A 117 22.51 4.71 -7.15
C HIS A 117 21.02 5.08 -7.10
N ILE A 118 20.09 4.09 -7.11
CA ILE A 118 18.65 4.35 -7.06
C ILE A 118 18.22 5.19 -5.85
N LEU A 119 18.95 5.11 -4.74
CA LEU A 119 18.68 5.87 -3.51
C LEU A 119 18.87 7.40 -3.67
N HIS A 120 19.70 7.81 -4.64
CA HIS A 120 20.00 9.22 -4.92
C HIS A 120 19.62 9.62 -6.34
N HIS A 121 19.05 8.69 -7.09
CA HIS A 121 18.67 8.88 -8.47
C HIS A 121 17.54 9.91 -8.56
N ASP A 122 17.64 10.81 -9.54
CA ASP A 122 16.71 11.91 -9.72
C ASP A 122 16.49 12.77 -8.45
N GLN A 123 17.59 13.05 -7.74
CA GLN A 123 17.62 13.79 -6.46
C GLN A 123 16.80 13.10 -5.34
N GLY A 124 16.64 11.78 -5.39
CA GLY A 124 15.89 10.99 -4.41
C GLY A 124 14.44 10.72 -4.79
N ARG A 125 13.90 11.40 -5.81
CA ARG A 125 12.51 11.22 -6.27
C ARG A 125 12.19 9.79 -6.70
N THR A 126 13.18 9.09 -7.28
CA THR A 126 12.97 7.70 -7.72
C THR A 126 12.65 6.78 -6.55
N LEU A 127 13.40 6.91 -5.45
CA LEU A 127 13.13 6.14 -4.23
C LEU A 127 11.77 6.50 -3.63
N GLU A 128 11.45 7.78 -3.51
CA GLU A 128 10.18 8.26 -2.96
C GLU A 128 8.97 7.69 -3.71
N VAL A 129 9.02 7.66 -5.05
CA VAL A 129 7.95 7.09 -5.89
C VAL A 129 7.80 5.59 -5.66
N ILE A 130 8.90 4.83 -5.56
CA ILE A 130 8.84 3.38 -5.31
C ILE A 130 8.19 3.10 -3.96
N LEU A 131 8.66 3.78 -2.90
CA LEU A 131 8.12 3.61 -1.55
C LEU A 131 6.64 3.99 -1.50
N TYR A 132 6.29 5.17 -2.03
CA TYR A 132 4.91 5.64 -2.06
C TYR A 132 4.00 4.68 -2.83
N SER A 133 4.39 4.21 -4.01
CA SER A 133 3.53 3.35 -4.85
C SER A 133 3.24 2.02 -4.16
N LEU A 134 4.24 1.40 -3.54
CA LEU A 134 4.06 0.16 -2.79
C LEU A 134 3.26 0.37 -1.50
N GLU A 135 3.50 1.47 -0.78
CA GLU A 135 2.75 1.83 0.44
C GLU A 135 1.28 2.16 0.16
N ASP A 136 0.98 2.81 -0.97
CA ASP A 136 -0.38 3.14 -1.43
C ASP A 136 -1.17 1.86 -1.75
N MET A 137 -0.51 0.85 -2.32
CA MET A 137 -1.07 -0.51 -2.53
C MET A 137 -1.12 -1.36 -1.24
N GLY A 138 -0.80 -0.79 -0.07
CA GLY A 138 -0.95 -1.44 1.22
C GLY A 138 0.23 -2.28 1.70
N TYR A 139 1.43 -2.11 1.12
CA TYR A 139 2.63 -2.84 1.56
C TYR A 139 3.48 -2.02 2.54
N GLY A 140 3.95 -2.66 3.60
CA GLY A 140 5.09 -2.17 4.37
C GLY A 140 6.39 -2.46 3.63
N VAL A 141 7.16 -1.42 3.30
CA VAL A 141 8.41 -1.54 2.53
C VAL A 141 9.63 -1.46 3.45
N ASN A 142 10.52 -2.43 3.33
CA ASN A 142 11.86 -2.39 3.92
C ASN A 142 12.90 -2.53 2.82
N TYR A 143 14.01 -1.81 2.91
CA TYR A 143 15.09 -1.94 1.93
C TYR A 143 16.45 -1.79 2.59
N GLU A 144 17.46 -2.43 2.02
CA GLU A 144 18.83 -2.41 2.52
C GLU A 144 19.84 -2.51 1.36
N ILE A 145 21.05 -1.98 1.57
CA ILE A 145 22.17 -2.22 0.65
C ILE A 145 22.83 -3.55 1.02
N VAL A 146 22.72 -4.53 0.14
CA VAL A 146 23.38 -5.83 0.26
C VAL A 146 24.61 -5.89 -0.64
N ASN A 147 25.68 -6.54 -0.17
CA ASN A 147 26.91 -6.70 -0.93
C ASN A 147 27.20 -8.19 -1.13
N SER A 148 27.38 -8.64 -2.37
CA SER A 148 27.59 -10.06 -2.68
C SER A 148 28.77 -10.71 -1.94
N ARG A 149 29.79 -9.92 -1.56
CA ARG A 149 30.93 -10.44 -0.79
C ARG A 149 30.57 -10.94 0.60
N ASP A 150 29.48 -10.41 1.17
CA ASP A 150 28.98 -10.85 2.46
C ASP A 150 28.24 -12.20 2.35
N PHE A 151 28.05 -12.74 1.14
CA PHE A 151 27.29 -13.97 0.87
C PHE A 151 28.13 -15.00 0.10
N GLY A 152 29.42 -15.08 0.41
CA GLY A 152 30.30 -16.14 -0.08
C GLY A 152 30.78 -15.99 -1.52
N LEU A 153 30.73 -14.78 -2.09
CA LEU A 153 31.25 -14.50 -3.44
C LEU A 153 32.45 -13.55 -3.39
N PRO A 154 33.50 -13.74 -4.19
CA PRO A 154 34.67 -12.86 -4.18
C PRO A 154 34.42 -11.64 -5.08
N GLN A 155 33.30 -10.95 -4.89
CA GLN A 155 32.91 -9.80 -5.69
C GLN A 155 32.33 -8.68 -4.84
N ASN A 156 32.85 -7.46 -4.99
CA ASN A 156 32.26 -6.26 -4.40
C ASN A 156 31.15 -5.72 -5.32
N ARG A 157 29.92 -6.20 -5.11
CA ARG A 157 28.70 -5.79 -5.84
C ARG A 157 27.62 -5.39 -4.84
N GLU A 158 27.49 -4.08 -4.65
CA GLU A 158 26.44 -3.48 -3.82
C GLU A 158 25.15 -3.30 -4.62
N ARG A 159 24.03 -3.75 -4.06
CA ARG A 159 22.68 -3.62 -4.63
C ARG A 159 21.70 -3.24 -3.54
N VAL A 160 20.68 -2.47 -3.92
CA VAL A 160 19.56 -2.17 -3.04
C VAL A 160 18.51 -3.21 -3.30
N VAL A 161 18.08 -3.88 -2.23
CA VAL A 161 16.97 -4.84 -2.28
C VAL A 161 15.83 -4.24 -1.47
N PHE A 162 14.66 -4.16 -2.08
CA PHE A 162 13.39 -3.81 -1.44
C PHE A 162 12.60 -5.09 -1.19
N VAL A 163 12.08 -5.24 0.01
CA VAL A 163 11.12 -6.28 0.37
C VAL A 163 9.87 -5.57 0.88
N ALA A 164 8.81 -5.62 0.09
CA ALA A 164 7.49 -5.12 0.44
C ALA A 164 6.60 -6.27 0.88
N THR A 165 5.86 -6.09 1.97
CA THR A 165 5.06 -7.14 2.62
C THR A 165 3.74 -6.56 3.09
N LYS A 166 2.66 -7.33 3.06
CA LYS A 166 1.36 -6.81 3.52
C LYS A 166 1.26 -6.70 5.05
N ASP A 167 1.66 -7.74 5.76
CA ASP A 167 1.31 -7.89 7.18
C ASP A 167 2.52 -7.85 8.14
N LYS A 168 3.75 -8.08 7.65
CA LYS A 168 4.93 -8.32 8.49
C LYS A 168 6.17 -7.58 8.00
N LYS A 169 6.74 -6.71 8.84
CA LYS A 169 8.02 -6.06 8.55
C LYS A 169 9.14 -7.09 8.30
N PHE A 170 9.83 -6.97 7.17
CA PHE A 170 10.99 -7.79 6.86
C PHE A 170 12.26 -7.24 7.52
N ASN A 171 13.05 -8.10 8.15
CA ASN A 171 14.27 -7.71 8.86
C ASN A 171 15.53 -8.22 8.16
N PHE A 172 16.20 -7.32 7.44
CA PHE A 172 17.47 -7.60 6.74
C PHE A 172 18.63 -8.01 7.66
N ASN A 173 18.59 -7.66 8.96
CA ASN A 173 19.66 -8.03 9.90
C ASN A 173 19.75 -9.53 10.18
N THR A 174 18.74 -10.30 9.77
CA THR A 174 18.70 -11.76 9.94
C THR A 174 19.38 -12.52 8.80
N LEU A 175 19.73 -11.83 7.70
CA LEU A 175 20.44 -12.43 6.57
C LEU A 175 21.77 -13.02 7.05
N GLN A 176 21.98 -14.30 6.76
CA GLN A 176 23.19 -15.01 7.15
C GLN A 176 24.35 -14.60 6.25
N LYS A 177 25.32 -13.87 6.81
CA LYS A 177 26.54 -13.47 6.12
C LYS A 177 27.60 -14.56 6.23
N SER A 178 28.30 -14.83 5.14
CA SER A 178 29.42 -15.77 5.08
C SER A 178 30.73 -15.06 5.42
N HIS A 179 31.41 -15.52 6.47
CA HIS A 179 32.73 -15.05 6.85
C HIS A 179 33.68 -16.25 7.13
N PRO A 180 34.97 -16.17 6.76
CA PRO A 180 35.62 -15.06 6.07
C PRO A 180 35.12 -14.87 4.62
N VAL A 181 35.31 -13.67 4.07
CA VAL A 181 34.99 -13.39 2.66
C VAL A 181 35.99 -14.14 1.79
N PRO A 182 35.55 -14.96 0.82
CA PRO A 182 36.48 -15.69 -0.04
C PRO A 182 37.22 -14.74 -0.98
N THR A 183 38.42 -15.17 -1.36
CA THR A 183 39.27 -14.49 -2.34
C THR A 183 38.90 -14.90 -3.76
N LEU A 184 39.26 -14.05 -4.73
CA LEU A 184 39.02 -14.36 -6.13
C LEU A 184 39.76 -15.63 -6.57
N ARG A 185 40.94 -15.91 -5.99
CA ARG A 185 41.73 -17.13 -6.19
C ARG A 185 40.90 -18.40 -6.10
N GLU A 186 40.02 -18.50 -5.11
CA GLU A 186 39.22 -19.70 -4.83
C GLU A 186 38.19 -20.01 -5.93
N PHE A 187 37.88 -19.03 -6.79
CA PHE A 187 36.87 -19.14 -7.84
C PHE A 187 37.47 -19.27 -9.25
N LEU A 188 38.80 -19.26 -9.37
CA LEU A 188 39.50 -19.37 -10.65
C LEU A 188 39.49 -20.80 -11.20
N CYS A 189 39.57 -20.90 -12.52
CA CYS A 189 39.79 -22.17 -13.20
C CYS A 189 41.27 -22.58 -13.03
N THR A 190 41.50 -23.84 -12.64
CA THR A 190 42.86 -24.40 -12.51
C THR A 190 43.47 -24.83 -13.85
N SER A 191 42.64 -24.97 -14.89
CA SER A 191 43.07 -25.30 -16.26
C SER A 191 42.11 -24.68 -17.27
N GLY A 192 42.61 -24.40 -18.48
CA GLY A 192 41.83 -23.81 -19.56
C GLY A 192 42.67 -22.99 -20.52
N LYS A 193 42.02 -22.42 -21.54
CA LYS A 193 42.64 -21.42 -22.42
C LYS A 193 42.51 -20.06 -21.74
N PHE A 194 43.65 -19.49 -21.33
CA PHE A 194 43.72 -18.18 -20.67
C PHE A 194 44.26 -17.12 -21.63
N GLU A 195 43.72 -15.90 -21.52
CA GLU A 195 44.13 -14.74 -22.32
C GLU A 195 45.01 -13.83 -21.47
N TYR A 196 46.34 -13.95 -21.61
CA TYR A 196 47.32 -13.14 -20.90
C TYR A 196 47.62 -11.83 -21.65
N LEU A 197 47.88 -10.77 -20.89
CA LEU A 197 48.44 -9.53 -21.43
C LEU A 197 49.96 -9.65 -21.53
N ASN A 198 50.55 -9.04 -22.56
CA ASN A 198 51.99 -8.89 -22.62
C ASN A 198 52.48 -7.91 -21.53
N PRO A 199 53.67 -8.09 -20.95
CA PRO A 199 54.21 -7.18 -19.92
C PRO A 199 54.25 -5.71 -20.34
N GLU A 200 54.39 -5.42 -21.63
CA GLU A 200 54.41 -4.05 -22.17
C GLU A 200 53.01 -3.39 -22.17
N GLU A 201 51.94 -4.17 -22.05
CA GLU A 201 50.55 -3.70 -22.12
C GLU A 201 49.97 -3.25 -20.77
N TYR A 202 50.72 -3.35 -19.68
CA TYR A 202 50.28 -2.92 -18.36
C TYR A 202 51.39 -2.36 -17.48
N THR A 203 51.00 -1.64 -16.43
CA THR A 203 51.86 -1.09 -15.39
C THR A 203 51.36 -1.57 -14.04
N MET A 204 52.25 -2.12 -13.22
CA MET A 204 51.97 -2.54 -11.84
C MET A 204 52.25 -1.39 -10.85
N ILE A 205 51.54 -1.40 -9.73
CA ILE A 205 51.73 -0.46 -8.62
C ILE A 205 52.67 -1.10 -7.61
N ASP A 206 53.72 -0.38 -7.20
CA ASP A 206 54.76 -0.91 -6.31
C ASP A 206 54.22 -1.32 -4.93
N TYR A 207 53.25 -0.56 -4.41
CA TYR A 207 52.70 -0.73 -3.06
C TYR A 207 51.15 -0.73 -3.08
N PRO A 208 50.52 -1.80 -3.60
CA PRO A 208 49.07 -1.88 -3.66
C PRO A 208 48.49 -2.00 -2.26
N LYS A 209 47.35 -1.32 -2.02
CA LYS A 209 46.64 -1.37 -0.74
C LYS A 209 45.30 -2.08 -0.91
N GLN A 210 44.97 -2.93 0.06
CA GLN A 210 43.64 -3.51 0.16
C GLN A 210 42.66 -2.45 0.66
N GLN A 211 41.58 -2.27 -0.09
CA GLN A 211 40.49 -1.36 0.25
C GLN A 211 39.55 -2.00 1.28
N ARG A 212 38.72 -1.18 1.97
CA ARG A 212 37.64 -1.69 2.85
C ARG A 212 36.65 -2.61 2.12
N SER A 213 36.50 -2.43 0.81
CA SER A 213 35.72 -3.29 -0.09
C SER A 213 36.34 -4.67 -0.31
N GLY A 214 37.58 -4.92 0.15
CA GLY A 214 38.34 -6.13 -0.12
C GLY A 214 39.04 -6.10 -1.48
N LEU A 215 38.85 -5.05 -2.28
CA LEU A 215 39.52 -4.87 -3.56
C LEU A 215 41.01 -4.60 -3.34
N ILE A 216 41.85 -5.25 -4.13
CA ILE A 216 43.29 -4.97 -4.18
C ILE A 216 43.61 -4.52 -5.60
N PHE A 217 43.66 -3.21 -5.81
CA PHE A 217 44.00 -2.62 -7.11
C PHE A 217 45.52 -2.62 -7.26
N VAL A 218 46.04 -3.35 -8.25
CA VAL A 218 47.48 -3.65 -8.38
C VAL A 218 48.11 -3.11 -9.64
N GLY A 219 47.33 -2.63 -10.61
CA GLY A 219 47.87 -2.13 -11.85
C GLY A 219 46.81 -1.66 -12.82
N TYR A 220 47.25 -1.17 -13.97
CA TYR A 220 46.38 -0.71 -15.03
C TYR A 220 46.99 -0.99 -16.41
N ARG A 221 46.14 -1.03 -17.44
CA ARG A 221 46.57 -1.22 -18.83
C ARG A 221 47.17 0.05 -19.44
N ASN A 222 48.23 -0.13 -20.21
CA ASN A 222 48.90 0.91 -20.99
C ASN A 222 48.10 1.14 -22.30
N LYS A 223 47.26 2.17 -22.33
CA LYS A 223 46.45 2.55 -23.51
C LYS A 223 46.87 3.93 -24.02
N SER A 224 46.87 4.11 -25.34
CA SER A 224 47.12 5.40 -25.99
C SER A 224 46.05 6.44 -25.60
N ILE A 225 46.52 7.59 -25.13
CA ILE A 225 45.72 8.70 -24.62
C ILE A 225 45.09 9.45 -25.81
N TRP A 226 43.78 9.70 -25.76
CA TRP A 226 43.17 10.68 -26.66
C TRP A 226 43.54 12.08 -26.17
N LYS A 227 44.30 12.83 -26.97
CA LYS A 227 44.79 14.18 -26.60
C LYS A 227 43.72 15.28 -26.70
N THR A 228 42.58 14.99 -27.32
CA THR A 228 41.52 15.99 -27.58
C THR A 228 40.60 16.15 -26.38
N GLY A 229 40.54 17.36 -25.79
CA GLY A 229 39.61 17.71 -24.70
C GLY A 229 40.10 17.44 -23.27
N VAL A 230 41.37 17.06 -23.08
CA VAL A 230 41.95 16.84 -21.76
C VAL A 230 42.42 18.18 -21.18
N ARG A 231 42.11 18.45 -19.90
CA ARG A 231 42.54 19.69 -19.23
C ARG A 231 44.07 19.68 -19.08
N PRO A 232 44.74 20.83 -19.24
CA PRO A 232 46.18 20.93 -19.00
C PRO A 232 46.55 20.37 -17.62
N ASN A 233 47.61 19.55 -17.54
CA ASN A 233 48.08 18.84 -16.34
C ASN A 233 47.21 17.65 -15.87
N THR A 234 46.25 17.18 -16.69
CA THR A 234 45.45 15.96 -16.41
C THR A 234 45.60 14.87 -17.48
N GLU A 235 46.60 15.01 -18.35
CA GLU A 235 46.84 14.14 -19.51
C GLU A 235 47.07 12.67 -19.11
N HIS A 236 47.71 12.45 -17.97
CA HIS A 236 47.97 11.13 -17.39
C HIS A 236 46.75 10.50 -16.69
N LEU A 237 45.69 11.28 -16.41
CA LEU A 237 44.46 10.81 -15.75
C LEU A 237 43.37 10.39 -16.75
N SER A 238 43.57 10.68 -18.03
CA SER A 238 42.51 10.73 -19.06
C SER A 238 41.71 9.43 -19.27
N ARG A 239 42.24 8.21 -19.03
CA ARG A 239 41.45 6.95 -19.12
C ARG A 239 41.90 5.82 -18.19
N VAL A 240 42.80 6.08 -17.24
CA VAL A 240 43.25 5.08 -16.24
C VAL A 240 42.11 4.69 -15.29
N HIS A 241 41.06 5.52 -15.21
CA HIS A 241 39.93 5.31 -14.30
C HIS A 241 38.76 4.49 -14.87
N HIS A 242 38.76 4.08 -16.14
CA HIS A 242 37.71 3.17 -16.64
C HIS A 242 37.97 1.74 -16.15
N GLN A 243 36.93 1.08 -15.62
CA GLN A 243 37.02 -0.27 -15.06
C GLN A 243 37.73 -1.30 -15.98
N PRO A 244 37.52 -1.32 -17.31
CA PRO A 244 38.19 -2.27 -18.21
C PRO A 244 39.71 -2.12 -18.32
N ASN A 245 40.27 -1.02 -17.79
CA ASN A 245 41.71 -0.78 -17.77
C ASN A 245 42.34 -1.09 -16.41
N ARG A 246 41.56 -1.50 -15.41
CA ARG A 246 42.04 -1.76 -14.05
C ARG A 246 42.39 -3.24 -13.87
N ILE A 247 43.46 -3.49 -13.11
CA ILE A 247 43.94 -4.83 -12.79
C ILE A 247 43.82 -5.03 -11.28
N TYR A 248 43.22 -6.15 -10.89
CA TYR A 248 42.98 -6.50 -9.48
C TYR A 248 43.72 -7.79 -9.09
N SER A 249 44.23 -7.85 -7.86
CA SER A 249 44.87 -9.07 -7.34
C SER A 249 43.83 -10.15 -7.08
N ILE A 250 44.20 -11.41 -7.35
CA ILE A 250 43.38 -12.57 -7.00
C ILE A 250 43.32 -12.85 -5.50
N GLU A 251 44.21 -12.23 -4.71
CA GLU A 251 44.20 -12.24 -3.23
C GLU A 251 43.09 -11.39 -2.62
N GLY A 252 42.41 -10.57 -3.43
CA GLY A 252 41.29 -9.75 -3.01
C GLY A 252 39.97 -10.23 -3.61
N VAL A 253 38.97 -9.36 -3.57
CA VAL A 253 37.73 -9.53 -4.34
C VAL A 253 37.84 -8.85 -5.71
N HIS A 254 36.95 -9.20 -6.64
CA HIS A 254 36.77 -8.53 -7.93
C HIS A 254 35.76 -7.38 -7.82
N PRO A 255 35.88 -6.27 -8.58
CA PRO A 255 34.80 -5.28 -8.67
C PRO A 255 33.53 -5.85 -9.31
N THR A 256 32.43 -5.09 -9.26
CA THR A 256 31.16 -5.44 -9.92
C THR A 256 31.35 -5.74 -11.41
N ILE A 257 30.86 -6.87 -11.93
CA ILE A 257 30.79 -7.10 -13.38
C ILE A 257 29.71 -6.18 -13.99
N PRO A 258 30.05 -5.20 -14.85
CA PRO A 258 29.09 -4.33 -15.52
C PRO A 258 28.60 -4.95 -16.83
N SER A 259 27.33 -4.73 -17.18
CA SER A 259 26.76 -5.21 -18.44
C SER A 259 27.26 -4.46 -19.68
N GLN A 260 27.81 -3.25 -19.52
CA GLN A 260 28.37 -2.48 -20.62
C GLN A 260 29.72 -3.03 -21.14
N GLU A 261 30.39 -3.92 -20.38
CA GLU A 261 31.65 -4.53 -20.79
C GLU A 261 31.43 -5.87 -21.50
N THR A 262 31.10 -5.81 -22.79
CA THR A 262 30.76 -6.99 -23.59
C THR A 262 31.98 -7.75 -24.14
N SER A 263 33.20 -7.24 -23.97
CA SER A 263 34.43 -7.92 -24.38
C SER A 263 35.09 -8.69 -23.22
N GLY A 264 34.50 -8.64 -22.02
CA GLY A 264 34.97 -9.36 -20.85
C GLY A 264 36.29 -8.86 -20.28
N ARG A 265 36.67 -7.59 -20.52
CA ARG A 265 37.96 -6.99 -20.13
C ARG A 265 38.11 -6.80 -18.60
N PHE A 266 38.06 -7.92 -17.88
CA PHE A 266 38.18 -8.02 -16.44
C PHE A 266 39.54 -8.62 -16.12
N PHE A 267 40.52 -7.76 -15.86
CA PHE A 267 41.92 -8.18 -15.72
C PHE A 267 42.28 -8.46 -14.28
N ILE A 268 42.97 -9.58 -14.08
CA ILE A 268 43.42 -10.06 -12.80
C ILE A 268 44.92 -10.33 -12.83
N TYR A 269 45.59 -10.07 -11.72
CA TYR A 269 47.01 -10.36 -11.52
C TYR A 269 47.17 -11.65 -10.71
N ILE A 270 48.03 -12.54 -11.18
CA ILE A 270 48.35 -13.83 -10.56
C ILE A 270 49.77 -13.76 -10.03
N PRO A 271 49.98 -13.63 -8.70
CA PRO A 271 51.31 -13.48 -8.12
C PRO A 271 52.26 -14.62 -8.45
N GLU A 272 51.78 -15.87 -8.49
CA GLU A 272 52.63 -17.05 -8.73
C GLU A 272 53.19 -17.10 -10.14
N GLU A 273 52.45 -16.55 -11.11
CA GLU A 273 52.84 -16.50 -12.51
C GLU A 273 53.52 -15.18 -12.87
N ASN A 274 53.48 -14.21 -11.95
CA ASN A 274 53.86 -12.82 -12.17
C ASN A 274 53.25 -12.26 -13.47
N ALA A 275 51.97 -12.56 -13.71
CA ALA A 275 51.31 -12.31 -14.97
C ALA A 275 49.90 -11.74 -14.78
N VAL A 276 49.43 -11.01 -15.80
CA VAL A 276 48.08 -10.47 -15.86
C VAL A 276 47.29 -11.20 -16.93
N ARG A 277 46.10 -11.69 -16.59
CA ARG A 277 45.18 -12.31 -17.55
C ARG A 277 43.76 -11.82 -17.39
N LYS A 278 42.94 -12.11 -18.40
CA LYS A 278 41.50 -11.90 -18.34
C LYS A 278 40.82 -13.00 -17.51
N LEU A 279 39.76 -12.63 -16.78
CA LEU A 279 38.81 -13.61 -16.29
C LEU A 279 38.15 -14.32 -17.47
N THR A 280 38.09 -15.65 -17.39
CA THR A 280 37.31 -16.46 -18.32
C THR A 280 35.82 -16.25 -18.06
N LEU A 281 34.99 -16.50 -19.08
CA LEU A 281 33.54 -16.39 -18.93
C LEU A 281 33.02 -17.28 -17.78
N ARG A 282 33.55 -18.50 -17.66
CA ARG A 282 33.19 -19.44 -16.59
C ARG A 282 33.47 -18.87 -15.21
N GLU A 283 34.64 -18.25 -15.03
CA GLU A 283 34.99 -17.55 -13.78
C GLU A 283 34.02 -16.39 -13.49
N CYS A 284 33.59 -15.64 -14.51
CA CYS A 284 32.58 -14.59 -14.35
C CYS A 284 31.24 -15.13 -13.82
N TYR A 285 30.77 -16.28 -14.31
CA TYR A 285 29.56 -16.94 -13.81
C TYR A 285 29.74 -17.46 -12.37
N ARG A 286 30.90 -18.06 -12.06
CA ARG A 286 31.25 -18.53 -10.72
C ARG A 286 31.21 -17.41 -9.68
N ILE A 287 31.81 -16.25 -9.97
CA ILE A 287 31.84 -15.12 -9.02
C ILE A 287 30.48 -14.39 -8.89
N MET A 288 29.48 -14.79 -9.67
CA MET A 288 28.06 -14.40 -9.53
C MET A 288 27.21 -15.52 -8.89
N GLY A 289 27.81 -16.68 -8.64
CA GLY A 289 27.20 -17.83 -7.96
C GLY A 289 26.32 -18.73 -8.84
N PHE A 290 26.50 -18.68 -10.16
CA PHE A 290 25.85 -19.61 -11.09
C PHE A 290 26.54 -20.99 -11.05
N PRO A 291 25.80 -22.09 -11.24
CA PRO A 291 26.35 -23.44 -11.18
C PRO A 291 27.22 -23.75 -12.41
N GLU A 292 28.10 -24.74 -12.28
CA GLU A 292 29.09 -25.10 -13.30
C GLU A 292 28.49 -25.61 -14.62
N ASP A 293 27.30 -26.22 -14.53
CA ASP A 293 26.54 -26.79 -15.64
C ASP A 293 25.53 -25.80 -16.24
N PHE A 294 25.54 -24.54 -15.80
CA PHE A 294 24.67 -23.50 -16.35
C PHE A 294 24.97 -23.28 -17.84
N LYS A 295 23.95 -23.47 -18.68
CA LYS A 295 24.07 -23.37 -20.13
C LYS A 295 24.07 -21.90 -20.53
N THR A 296 25.13 -21.46 -21.20
CA THR A 296 25.31 -20.06 -21.62
C THR A 296 24.89 -19.84 -23.08
N HIS A 297 24.82 -18.58 -23.48
CA HIS A 297 24.52 -18.21 -24.87
C HIS A 297 25.72 -18.53 -25.80
N GLY A 298 25.46 -18.77 -27.08
CA GLY A 298 26.53 -19.07 -28.05
C GLY A 298 27.41 -17.85 -28.39
N ASN A 299 26.88 -16.64 -28.24
CA ASN A 299 27.61 -15.39 -28.45
C ASN A 299 28.22 -14.88 -27.14
N LEU A 300 29.56 -14.79 -27.10
CA LEU A 300 30.33 -14.34 -25.95
C LEU A 300 29.96 -12.93 -25.46
N ALA A 301 29.66 -12.00 -26.36
CA ALA A 301 29.29 -10.63 -26.00
C ALA A 301 27.94 -10.59 -25.26
N GLU A 302 26.98 -11.40 -25.69
CA GLU A 302 25.70 -11.56 -24.99
C GLU A 302 25.90 -12.19 -23.62
N CYS A 303 26.77 -13.21 -23.48
CA CYS A 303 27.05 -13.80 -22.18
C CYS A 303 27.55 -12.77 -21.16
N TYR A 304 28.45 -11.88 -21.57
CA TYR A 304 28.97 -10.81 -20.69
C TYR A 304 27.90 -9.77 -20.34
N LYS A 305 27.08 -9.36 -21.30
CA LYS A 305 25.93 -8.46 -21.07
C LYS A 305 24.95 -9.08 -20.07
N GLN A 306 24.57 -10.33 -20.28
CA GLN A 306 23.62 -11.10 -19.47
C GLN A 306 24.10 -11.26 -18.03
N ILE A 307 25.34 -11.76 -17.84
CA ILE A 307 25.88 -11.97 -16.49
C ILE A 307 26.08 -10.64 -15.74
N GLY A 308 26.42 -9.56 -16.45
CA GLY A 308 26.55 -8.23 -15.85
C GLY A 308 25.22 -7.65 -15.35
N ASN A 309 24.12 -7.92 -16.05
CA ASN A 309 22.76 -7.51 -15.67
C ASN A 309 22.12 -8.44 -14.62
N SER A 310 22.62 -9.65 -14.45
CA SER A 310 22.06 -10.61 -13.50
C SER A 310 22.23 -10.21 -12.03
N VAL A 311 21.45 -10.85 -11.17
CA VAL A 311 21.63 -10.84 -9.70
C VAL A 311 22.65 -11.90 -9.26
N CYS A 312 23.21 -11.73 -8.06
CA CYS A 312 24.07 -12.73 -7.43
C CYS A 312 23.20 -13.79 -6.74
N VAL A 313 23.30 -15.04 -7.20
CA VAL A 313 22.42 -16.14 -6.78
C VAL A 313 22.45 -16.40 -5.26
N PRO A 314 23.60 -16.42 -4.57
CA PRO A 314 23.64 -16.68 -3.12
C PRO A 314 22.95 -15.60 -2.29
N VAL A 315 22.99 -14.34 -2.74
CA VAL A 315 22.30 -13.23 -2.07
C VAL A 315 20.79 -13.42 -2.15
N MET A 316 20.27 -13.72 -3.34
CA MET A 316 18.84 -13.92 -3.54
C MET A 316 18.34 -15.23 -2.92
N TYR A 317 19.20 -16.25 -2.83
CA TYR A 317 18.90 -17.51 -2.16
C TYR A 317 18.73 -17.29 -0.65
N GLU A 318 19.65 -16.58 -0.01
CA GLU A 318 19.53 -16.22 1.41
C GLU A 318 18.31 -15.32 1.66
N LEU A 319 18.02 -14.38 0.75
CA LEU A 319 16.81 -13.56 0.82
C LEU A 319 15.54 -14.42 0.75
N ALA A 320 15.44 -15.36 -0.20
CA ALA A 320 14.30 -16.24 -0.36
C ALA A 320 14.07 -17.14 0.87
N ASN A 321 15.15 -17.67 1.47
CA ASN A 321 15.09 -18.41 2.72
C ASN A 321 14.58 -17.55 3.88
N GLN A 322 15.07 -16.32 4.01
CA GLN A 322 14.59 -15.40 5.04
C GLN A 322 13.13 -14.99 4.81
N ILE A 323 12.69 -14.83 3.56
CA ILE A 323 11.28 -14.57 3.24
C ILE A 323 10.42 -15.76 3.67
N LYS A 324 10.80 -16.98 3.29
CA LYS A 324 10.10 -18.21 3.70
C LYS A 324 10.01 -18.30 5.22
N LYS A 325 11.12 -18.03 5.91
CA LYS A 325 11.23 -18.10 7.36
C LYS A 325 10.48 -17.00 8.10
N GLN A 326 10.57 -15.74 7.68
CA GLN A 326 9.97 -14.61 8.40
C GLN A 326 8.49 -14.43 8.05
N ILE A 327 8.13 -14.66 6.79
CA ILE A 327 6.82 -14.35 6.27
C ILE A 327 5.92 -15.60 6.29
N PHE A 328 6.39 -16.74 5.76
CA PHE A 328 5.55 -17.92 5.47
C PHE A 328 5.61 -19.09 6.49
N SER A 329 6.57 -19.11 7.43
CA SER A 329 6.83 -20.23 8.34
C SER A 329 5.73 -20.64 9.34
N HIS A 330 4.55 -20.00 9.32
CA HIS A 330 3.41 -20.39 10.16
C HIS A 330 2.34 -21.22 9.45
N GLN A 331 2.45 -21.46 8.13
CA GLN A 331 1.48 -22.28 7.38
C GLN A 331 1.65 -23.80 7.55
N GLN A 332 2.72 -24.28 8.21
CA GLN A 332 3.05 -25.72 8.26
C GLN A 332 2.38 -26.52 9.38
N ARG A 333 1.67 -25.89 10.34
CA ARG A 333 0.96 -26.63 11.41
C ARG A 333 -0.44 -27.10 11.05
N GLU A 334 -1.04 -26.62 9.96
CA GLU A 334 -2.43 -26.97 9.61
C GLU A 334 -2.57 -28.31 8.88
N VAL A 335 -1.49 -28.86 8.33
CA VAL A 335 -1.53 -30.12 7.56
C VAL A 335 -1.54 -31.37 8.47
N GLU A 336 -1.12 -31.25 9.73
CA GLU A 336 -1.22 -32.35 10.71
C GLU A 336 -2.66 -32.61 11.17
N ILE A 337 -3.55 -31.62 11.12
CA ILE A 337 -4.97 -31.79 11.53
C ILE A 337 -5.80 -32.43 10.40
N ALA A 338 -5.41 -32.25 9.13
CA ALA A 338 -6.09 -32.84 7.99
C ALA A 338 -5.76 -34.33 7.75
N SER A 339 -4.63 -34.82 8.27
CA SER A 339 -4.19 -36.22 8.10
C SER A 339 -4.75 -37.18 9.15
N LEU A 340 -5.32 -36.67 10.25
CA LEU A 340 -5.98 -37.48 11.29
C LEU A 340 -7.42 -37.90 10.94
N ASN A 341 -8.04 -37.29 9.92
CA ASN A 341 -9.43 -37.56 9.53
C ASN A 341 -9.61 -38.56 8.37
N LYS A 342 -8.55 -39.29 7.96
CA LYS A 342 -8.63 -40.25 6.84
C LYS A 342 -8.83 -41.72 7.21
N ASN A 343 -9.00 -42.04 8.50
CA ASN A 343 -9.27 -43.42 8.95
C ASN A 343 -10.55 -43.50 9.79
N CYS A 344 -11.71 -43.50 9.13
CA CYS A 344 -12.86 -44.22 9.68
C CYS A 344 -13.76 -44.70 8.52
N HIS A 345 -13.73 -46.00 8.28
CA HIS A 345 -14.62 -46.71 7.37
C HIS A 345 -15.97 -46.96 8.05
N CYS A 346 -17.06 -46.50 7.46
CA CYS A 346 -18.35 -47.20 7.52
C CYS A 346 -19.26 -46.78 6.34
N ASN A 347 -19.57 -47.77 5.50
CA ASN A 347 -20.58 -47.70 4.44
C ASN A 347 -21.98 -47.89 5.05
N GLN A 348 -22.90 -46.95 4.87
CA GLN A 348 -24.28 -47.15 4.36
C GLN A 348 -25.07 -45.80 4.37
N PRO A 349 -26.02 -45.61 3.45
CA PRO A 349 -26.62 -44.31 3.19
C PRO A 349 -27.77 -44.02 4.17
N ILE A 350 -27.66 -42.94 4.94
CA ILE A 350 -28.78 -42.35 5.68
C ILE A 350 -29.10 -41.02 5.03
N GLN A 351 -30.29 -40.96 4.46
CA GLN A 351 -30.93 -39.76 3.94
C GLN A 351 -31.14 -38.79 5.12
N LEU A 352 -30.33 -37.74 5.21
CA LEU A 352 -30.42 -36.70 6.23
C LEU A 352 -30.83 -35.38 5.55
N GLU A 353 -31.92 -34.83 6.04
CA GLU A 353 -32.48 -33.53 5.66
C GLU A 353 -31.40 -32.43 5.73
N ILE A 354 -31.27 -31.67 4.65
CA ILE A 354 -30.41 -30.49 4.60
C ILE A 354 -31.06 -29.41 5.45
N HIS A 355 -30.73 -29.33 6.73
CA HIS A 355 -30.85 -28.08 7.48
C HIS A 355 -29.81 -27.11 6.91
N SER A 356 -30.30 -26.10 6.19
CA SER A 356 -29.50 -24.95 5.74
C SER A 356 -28.73 -24.36 6.93
N ILE A 357 -27.40 -24.46 6.92
CA ILE A 357 -26.53 -23.83 7.92
C ILE A 357 -26.70 -22.31 7.78
N MET A 358 -27.35 -21.68 8.77
CA MET A 358 -27.60 -20.24 8.79
C MET A 358 -26.29 -19.44 8.76
N ASN A 359 -26.20 -18.47 7.85
CA ASN A 359 -24.98 -17.66 7.68
C ASN A 359 -24.96 -16.41 8.58
N HIS A 360 -23.83 -15.68 8.63
CA HIS A 360 -23.65 -14.50 9.48
C HIS A 360 -24.64 -13.36 9.20
N GLN A 361 -25.02 -13.14 7.94
CA GLN A 361 -26.00 -12.12 7.54
C GLN A 361 -27.40 -12.47 8.06
N GLU A 362 -27.83 -13.71 7.84
CA GLU A 362 -29.13 -14.22 8.31
C GLU A 362 -29.22 -14.16 9.83
N LYS A 363 -28.16 -14.58 10.53
CA LYS A 363 -28.14 -14.57 12.00
C LYS A 363 -28.17 -13.16 12.58
N LEU A 364 -27.43 -12.21 12.01
CA LEU A 364 -27.47 -10.81 12.45
C LEU A 364 -28.87 -10.20 12.25
N ARG A 365 -29.52 -10.45 11.10
CA ARG A 365 -30.90 -9.98 10.84
C ARG A 365 -31.90 -10.60 11.80
N GLN A 366 -31.81 -11.92 12.02
CA GLN A 366 -32.67 -12.62 12.97
C GLN A 366 -32.57 -12.00 14.37
N ILE A 367 -31.35 -11.77 14.85
CA ILE A 367 -31.13 -11.17 16.17
C ILE A 367 -31.66 -9.72 16.20
N TYR A 368 -31.37 -8.91 15.18
CA TYR A 368 -31.83 -7.53 15.11
C TYR A 368 -33.37 -7.44 15.16
N HIS A 369 -34.10 -8.26 14.41
CA HIS A 369 -35.56 -8.24 14.46
C HIS A 369 -36.13 -8.65 15.83
N SER A 370 -35.45 -9.56 16.54
CA SER A 370 -35.86 -9.99 17.88
C SER A 370 -35.64 -8.95 18.99
N ILE A 371 -34.91 -7.85 18.74
CA ILE A 371 -34.67 -6.85 19.79
C ILE A 371 -35.94 -6.06 20.15
N SER A 372 -36.96 -6.06 19.28
CA SER A 372 -38.26 -5.42 19.54
C SER A 372 -38.90 -5.95 20.82
N GLU A 373 -38.84 -7.28 21.01
CA GLU A 373 -39.37 -8.03 22.15
C GLU A 373 -38.37 -8.16 23.32
N PHE A 374 -37.14 -7.69 23.14
CA PHE A 374 -36.08 -7.82 24.15
C PHE A 374 -36.23 -6.79 25.28
N ASN A 375 -36.50 -7.28 26.50
CA ASN A 375 -36.59 -6.46 27.71
C ASN A 375 -35.22 -6.30 28.39
N ILE A 376 -34.66 -5.09 28.31
CA ILE A 376 -33.36 -4.76 28.92
C ILE A 376 -33.35 -5.00 30.44
N ASN A 377 -34.49 -4.85 31.12
CA ASN A 377 -34.58 -4.98 32.59
C ASN A 377 -34.53 -6.43 33.09
N GLN A 378 -34.62 -7.42 32.18
CA GLN A 378 -34.62 -8.85 32.50
C GLN A 378 -33.40 -9.57 31.93
N ILE A 379 -32.37 -8.83 31.51
CA ILE A 379 -31.15 -9.43 30.95
C ILE A 379 -30.35 -10.15 32.04
N GLU A 380 -29.99 -11.40 31.79
CA GLU A 380 -29.06 -12.16 32.63
C GLU A 380 -27.61 -11.74 32.37
N LEU A 381 -27.27 -10.50 32.73
CA LEU A 381 -25.93 -9.91 32.61
C LEU A 381 -25.65 -9.01 33.81
N SER A 382 -24.46 -9.10 34.40
CA SER A 382 -24.09 -8.26 35.56
C SER A 382 -24.08 -6.77 35.20
N GLN A 383 -24.26 -5.90 36.19
CA GLN A 383 -24.29 -4.44 35.98
C GLN A 383 -23.01 -3.94 35.30
N GLU A 384 -21.85 -4.51 35.66
CA GLU A 384 -20.56 -4.14 35.07
C GLU A 384 -20.53 -4.34 33.55
N TYR A 385 -20.95 -5.51 33.04
CA TYR A 385 -20.97 -5.76 31.59
C TYR A 385 -22.08 -4.99 30.88
N GLN A 386 -23.20 -4.71 31.55
CA GLN A 386 -24.19 -3.77 31.01
C GLN A 386 -23.58 -2.38 30.82
N ASP A 387 -22.75 -1.91 31.76
CA ASP A 387 -22.07 -0.62 31.66
C ASP A 387 -21.03 -0.59 30.52
N TYR A 388 -20.28 -1.69 30.33
CA TYR A 388 -19.39 -1.81 29.15
C TYR A 388 -20.16 -1.76 27.83
N VAL A 389 -21.30 -2.47 27.73
CA VAL A 389 -22.12 -2.42 26.50
C VAL A 389 -22.68 -1.01 26.26
N ARG A 390 -23.09 -0.30 27.33
CA ARG A 390 -23.50 1.11 27.25
C ARG A 390 -22.37 2.01 26.79
N GLU A 391 -21.13 1.78 27.22
CA GLU A 391 -19.96 2.55 26.77
C GLU A 391 -19.67 2.38 25.27
N ILE A 392 -19.81 1.16 24.74
CA ILE A 392 -19.71 0.91 23.29
C ILE A 392 -20.83 1.63 22.54
N SER A 393 -22.07 1.50 23.01
CA SER A 393 -23.25 2.15 22.41
C SER A 393 -23.10 3.67 22.34
N LYS A 394 -22.63 4.33 23.41
CA LYS A 394 -22.39 5.80 23.42
C LYS A 394 -21.39 6.26 22.35
N ASN A 395 -20.44 5.41 21.97
CA ASN A 395 -19.36 5.76 21.04
C ASN A 395 -19.56 5.20 19.63
N CYS A 396 -20.61 4.40 19.36
CA CYS A 396 -20.73 3.61 18.13
C CYS A 396 -20.74 4.43 16.84
N PHE A 397 -21.36 5.62 16.82
CA PHE A 397 -21.37 6.53 15.66
C PHE A 397 -20.02 7.21 15.40
N ARG A 398 -19.23 7.46 16.46
CA ARG A 398 -17.89 8.08 16.36
C ARG A 398 -16.79 7.06 16.10
N ARG A 399 -16.97 5.85 16.61
CA ARG A 399 -16.00 4.75 16.60
C ARG A 399 -16.63 3.54 15.93
N LYS A 400 -17.16 3.76 14.71
CA LYS A 400 -17.86 2.76 13.89
C LYS A 400 -17.05 1.48 13.74
N ALA A 401 -15.72 1.58 13.62
CA ALA A 401 -14.83 0.44 13.57
C ALA A 401 -14.93 -0.46 14.82
N VAL A 402 -14.89 0.11 16.04
CA VAL A 402 -15.00 -0.64 17.31
C VAL A 402 -16.33 -1.39 17.36
N PHE A 403 -17.42 -0.70 17.00
CA PHE A 403 -18.75 -1.27 16.96
C PHE A 403 -18.86 -2.41 15.93
N THR A 404 -18.44 -2.17 14.69
CA THR A 404 -18.51 -3.13 13.58
C THR A 404 -17.70 -4.40 13.89
N VAL A 405 -16.48 -4.24 14.40
CA VAL A 405 -15.62 -5.34 14.83
C VAL A 405 -16.29 -6.14 15.95
N LEU A 406 -16.82 -5.47 16.98
CA LEU A 406 -17.50 -6.16 18.07
C LEU A 406 -18.74 -6.93 17.60
N ILE A 407 -19.56 -6.36 16.72
CA ILE A 407 -20.72 -7.06 16.13
C ILE A 407 -20.25 -8.31 15.39
N THR A 408 -19.20 -8.20 14.58
CA THR A 408 -18.63 -9.34 13.84
C THR A 408 -18.24 -10.48 14.79
N LEU A 409 -17.52 -10.16 15.87
CA LEU A 409 -17.07 -11.13 16.85
C LEU A 409 -18.24 -11.79 17.59
N LEU A 410 -19.23 -10.99 18.02
CA LEU A 410 -20.40 -11.49 18.74
C LEU A 410 -21.26 -12.40 17.84
N VAL A 411 -21.55 -12.00 16.60
CA VAL A 411 -22.30 -12.83 15.65
C VAL A 411 -21.55 -14.12 15.37
N HIS A 412 -20.23 -14.05 15.18
CA HIS A 412 -19.41 -15.23 14.96
C HIS A 412 -19.41 -16.18 16.16
N LYS A 413 -19.34 -15.66 17.40
CA LYS A 413 -19.42 -16.45 18.64
C LYS A 413 -20.75 -17.16 18.80
N VAL A 414 -21.85 -16.48 18.43
CA VAL A 414 -23.20 -17.08 18.48
C VAL A 414 -23.32 -18.25 17.50
N LEU A 415 -22.75 -18.12 16.29
CA LEU A 415 -22.76 -19.21 15.30
C LEU A 415 -21.76 -20.32 15.61
N ASN A 416 -20.64 -19.98 16.23
CA ASN A 416 -19.55 -20.90 16.55
C ASN A 416 -19.17 -20.80 18.03
N PRO A 417 -19.97 -21.37 18.96
CA PRO A 417 -19.75 -21.21 20.41
C PRO A 417 -18.38 -21.69 20.89
N SER A 418 -17.80 -22.69 20.22
CA SER A 418 -16.49 -23.25 20.54
C SER A 418 -15.31 -22.38 20.06
N GLN A 419 -15.52 -21.49 19.08
CA GLN A 419 -14.46 -20.66 18.51
C GLN A 419 -13.97 -19.63 19.54
N ASP A 420 -12.64 -19.50 19.70
CA ASP A 420 -12.08 -18.39 20.48
C ASP A 420 -12.08 -17.11 19.66
N ILE A 421 -12.95 -16.17 20.01
CA ILE A 421 -13.14 -14.94 19.24
C ILE A 421 -12.10 -13.86 19.53
N ARG A 422 -11.26 -14.05 20.55
CA ARG A 422 -10.10 -13.17 20.78
C ARG A 422 -9.07 -13.34 19.67
N TYR A 423 -8.98 -14.53 19.09
CA TYR A 423 -8.11 -14.89 17.97
C TYR A 423 -8.88 -14.66 16.66
N HIS A 424 -9.02 -13.41 16.31
CA HIS A 424 -9.96 -12.92 15.29
C HIS A 424 -9.35 -12.78 13.87
N GLN A 425 -8.11 -13.26 13.70
CA GLN A 425 -7.42 -13.30 12.43
C GLN A 425 -7.01 -14.75 12.15
N ALA A 426 -7.09 -15.17 10.89
CA ALA A 426 -6.72 -16.52 10.48
C ALA A 426 -5.23 -16.85 10.74
N ASN A 427 -4.37 -15.82 10.84
CA ASN A 427 -2.95 -15.96 11.17
C ASN A 427 -2.66 -16.17 12.67
N LEU A 428 -3.66 -15.97 13.55
CA LEU A 428 -3.54 -16.20 14.98
C LEU A 428 -3.82 -17.69 15.29
N PRO A 429 -3.10 -18.33 16.24
CA PRO A 429 -3.32 -19.75 16.55
C PRO A 429 -4.76 -20.05 16.95
N GLY A 430 -5.42 -20.93 16.20
CA GLY A 430 -6.84 -21.26 16.39
C GLY A 430 -7.79 -20.12 16.02
N GLY A 431 -7.34 -19.13 15.25
CA GLY A 431 -8.12 -17.96 14.87
C GLY A 431 -8.93 -18.14 13.59
N PHE A 432 -9.78 -17.16 13.30
CA PHE A 432 -10.68 -17.15 12.14
C PHE A 432 -10.60 -15.83 11.37
N SER A 433 -11.09 -15.77 10.14
CA SER A 433 -11.04 -14.53 9.34
C SER A 433 -12.19 -13.57 9.69
N GLY A 434 -12.05 -12.82 10.78
CA GLY A 434 -13.01 -11.80 11.19
C GLY A 434 -13.26 -10.74 10.11
N ARG A 435 -12.21 -10.25 9.45
CA ARG A 435 -12.31 -9.27 8.36
C ARG A 435 -13.12 -9.79 7.18
N THR A 436 -12.88 -11.03 6.73
CA THR A 436 -13.62 -11.59 5.59
C THR A 436 -15.11 -11.70 5.91
N ILE A 437 -15.44 -12.10 7.14
CA ILE A 437 -16.84 -12.17 7.60
C ILE A 437 -17.46 -10.77 7.64
N ASP A 438 -16.73 -9.78 8.13
CA ASP A 438 -17.23 -8.41 8.20
C ASP A 438 -17.53 -7.82 6.82
N THR A 439 -16.54 -7.84 5.92
CA THR A 439 -16.68 -7.29 4.57
C THR A 439 -17.78 -8.00 3.78
N LYS A 440 -17.89 -9.33 3.93
CA LYS A 440 -18.86 -10.12 3.17
C LYS A 440 -20.28 -10.02 3.71
N TYR A 441 -20.46 -9.96 5.04
CA TYR A 441 -21.78 -10.12 5.65
C TYR A 441 -22.15 -9.01 6.62
N ILE A 442 -21.27 -8.59 7.53
CA ILE A 442 -21.66 -7.72 8.66
C ILE A 442 -21.80 -6.26 8.24
N THR A 443 -20.76 -5.65 7.66
CA THR A 443 -20.80 -4.25 7.23
C THR A 443 -21.93 -3.95 6.24
N PRO A 444 -22.17 -4.78 5.19
CA PRO A 444 -23.33 -4.61 4.31
C PRO A 444 -24.66 -4.67 5.08
N THR A 445 -24.84 -5.66 5.97
CA THR A 445 -26.08 -5.83 6.74
C THR A 445 -26.33 -4.66 7.70
N LEU A 446 -25.29 -4.16 8.38
CA LEU A 446 -25.42 -2.98 9.24
C LEU A 446 -25.86 -1.74 8.45
N THR A 447 -25.33 -1.57 7.24
CA THR A 447 -25.69 -0.46 6.33
C THR A 447 -27.16 -0.56 5.91
N GLU A 448 -27.62 -1.75 5.53
CA GLU A 448 -29.03 -2.01 5.15
C GLU A 448 -30.00 -1.76 6.31
N LEU A 449 -29.61 -2.08 7.54
CA LEU A 449 -30.41 -1.82 8.75
C LEU A 449 -30.31 -0.35 9.22
N GLY A 450 -29.52 0.47 8.54
CA GLY A 450 -29.25 1.87 8.90
C GLY A 450 -28.58 2.00 10.28
N LEU A 451 -27.75 1.05 10.66
CA LEU A 451 -26.93 1.07 11.87
C LEU A 451 -25.54 1.66 11.56
N PRO A 452 -24.75 2.07 12.56
CA PRO A 452 -23.40 2.58 12.33
C PRO A 452 -22.53 1.53 11.62
N ALA A 453 -22.07 1.85 10.41
CA ALA A 453 -21.21 0.98 9.61
C ALA A 453 -20.08 1.77 8.95
N MET A 454 -18.94 1.12 8.74
CA MET A 454 -17.86 1.67 7.92
C MET A 454 -18.22 1.61 6.43
N ALA A 455 -17.58 2.43 5.59
CA ALA A 455 -17.78 2.36 4.14
C ALA A 455 -17.34 1.00 3.54
N GLU A 456 -16.28 0.41 4.09
CA GLU A 456 -15.77 -0.90 3.66
C GLU A 456 -15.73 -1.92 4.81
N SER A 457 -14.96 -1.64 5.87
CA SER A 457 -14.82 -2.56 7.01
C SER A 457 -14.23 -1.87 8.25
N GLY A 458 -14.68 -2.28 9.44
CA GLY A 458 -14.08 -1.84 10.72
C GLY A 458 -12.65 -2.30 10.95
N TRP A 459 -12.26 -3.38 10.27
CA TRP A 459 -10.99 -4.07 10.44
C TRP A 459 -9.82 -3.42 9.70
N LEU A 460 -10.09 -2.47 8.81
CA LEU A 460 -9.09 -1.70 8.05
C LEU A 460 -8.51 -0.50 8.81
N THR A 461 -8.87 -0.35 10.09
CA THR A 461 -8.37 0.74 10.91
C THR A 461 -7.12 0.31 11.65
N ARG A 462 -6.17 1.25 11.82
CA ARG A 462 -4.91 1.03 12.57
C ARG A 462 -5.09 0.41 13.95
N SER A 463 -6.23 0.63 14.59
CA SER A 463 -6.56 0.11 15.91
C SER A 463 -6.96 -1.37 15.91
N PHE A 464 -7.39 -1.93 14.78
CA PHE A 464 -7.95 -3.27 14.66
C PHE A 464 -7.23 -4.15 13.64
N GLU A 465 -6.40 -3.59 12.75
CA GLU A 465 -5.51 -4.33 11.83
C GLU A 465 -4.30 -4.99 12.52
N GLN A 466 -4.06 -4.70 13.81
CA GLN A 466 -2.88 -5.17 14.53
C GLN A 466 -2.91 -6.70 14.70
N PRO A 467 -1.79 -7.41 14.51
CA PRO A 467 -1.74 -8.88 14.53
C PRO A 467 -1.70 -9.46 15.95
N TYR A 468 -2.44 -8.87 16.90
CA TYR A 468 -2.49 -9.31 18.30
C TYR A 468 -3.91 -9.69 18.67
N ALA A 469 -4.08 -10.82 19.36
CA ALA A 469 -5.38 -11.23 19.86
C ALA A 469 -6.01 -10.16 20.79
N TYR A 470 -7.34 -10.01 20.71
CA TYR A 470 -8.11 -9.06 21.53
C TYR A 470 -8.31 -9.58 22.97
N THR A 471 -7.20 -9.98 23.60
CA THR A 471 -7.15 -10.30 25.03
C THR A 471 -7.16 -9.01 25.87
N LEU A 472 -7.33 -9.12 27.18
CA LEU A 472 -7.25 -7.97 28.09
C LEU A 472 -5.89 -7.22 28.02
N ASN A 473 -4.84 -7.87 27.52
CA ASN A 473 -3.50 -7.30 27.32
C ASN A 473 -3.29 -6.68 25.93
N TYR A 474 -4.34 -6.59 25.10
CA TYR A 474 -4.22 -6.05 23.74
C TYR A 474 -3.63 -4.64 23.74
N GLU A 475 -2.53 -4.41 23.01
CA GLU A 475 -1.80 -3.13 23.03
C GLU A 475 -2.36 -2.10 22.04
N GLY A 476 -3.20 -2.51 21.09
CA GLY A 476 -3.76 -1.63 20.06
C GLY A 476 -4.45 -0.39 20.62
N LYS A 477 -4.25 0.75 19.97
CA LYS A 477 -4.74 2.05 20.45
C LYS A 477 -6.22 2.21 20.14
N ILE A 478 -7.08 1.89 21.10
CA ILE A 478 -8.52 2.21 21.07
C ILE A 478 -8.73 3.38 22.04
N HIS A 479 -9.32 4.48 21.55
CA HIS A 479 -9.58 5.69 22.34
C HIS A 479 -11.07 6.04 22.33
N PRO A 480 -11.66 6.44 23.48
CA PRO A 480 -11.02 6.63 24.79
C PRO A 480 -10.63 5.31 25.49
N LYS A 481 -9.83 5.38 26.58
CA LYS A 481 -9.40 4.19 27.33
C LYS A 481 -10.59 3.39 27.90
N SER A 482 -11.66 4.08 28.31
CA SER A 482 -12.93 3.46 28.72
C SER A 482 -13.51 2.56 27.64
N LEU A 483 -13.46 3.02 26.38
CA LEU A 483 -13.95 2.27 25.23
C LEU A 483 -13.10 1.03 24.94
N LYS A 484 -11.77 1.15 25.07
CA LYS A 484 -10.86 0.00 24.97
C LYS A 484 -11.17 -1.05 26.04
N LEU A 485 -11.33 -0.59 27.29
CA LEU A 485 -11.66 -1.44 28.42
C LEU A 485 -12.97 -2.18 28.18
N ALA A 486 -14.02 -1.46 27.78
CA ALA A 486 -15.31 -2.05 27.47
C ALA A 486 -15.22 -3.09 26.34
N PHE A 487 -14.55 -2.75 25.23
CA PHE A 487 -14.39 -3.64 24.08
C PHE A 487 -13.71 -4.96 24.46
N LEU A 488 -12.57 -4.90 25.16
CA LEU A 488 -11.81 -6.10 25.52
C LEU A 488 -12.53 -6.95 26.58
N ASN A 489 -13.15 -6.32 27.59
CA ASN A 489 -13.87 -7.04 28.63
C ASN A 489 -15.13 -7.73 28.09
N ILE A 490 -15.84 -7.14 27.13
CA ILE A 490 -16.98 -7.80 26.50
C ILE A 490 -16.52 -9.05 25.76
N ILE A 491 -15.46 -8.97 24.95
CA ILE A 491 -14.94 -10.11 24.18
C ILE A 491 -14.47 -11.22 25.13
N ASP A 492 -13.72 -10.89 26.17
CA ASP A 492 -13.24 -11.86 27.14
C ASP A 492 -14.40 -12.54 27.89
N PHE A 493 -15.41 -11.77 28.29
CA PHE A 493 -16.60 -12.29 28.95
C PHE A 493 -17.38 -13.29 28.12
N VAL A 494 -17.69 -12.96 26.86
CA VAL A 494 -18.45 -13.88 25.98
C VAL A 494 -17.58 -15.05 25.50
N GLN A 495 -16.25 -14.91 25.58
CA GLN A 495 -15.36 -16.03 25.32
C GLN A 495 -15.47 -17.08 26.43
N ILE A 496 -15.55 -16.66 27.69
CA ILE A 496 -15.74 -17.52 28.85
C ILE A 496 -17.19 -18.03 28.96
N ASN A 497 -18.16 -17.21 28.57
CA ASN A 497 -19.61 -17.47 28.68
C ASN A 497 -20.28 -17.40 27.29
N PRO A 498 -20.02 -18.37 26.38
CA PRO A 498 -20.51 -18.34 25.00
C PRO A 498 -22.04 -18.22 24.89
N GLU A 499 -22.78 -18.80 25.83
CA GLU A 499 -24.24 -18.76 25.90
C GLU A 499 -24.79 -17.35 26.14
N LYS A 500 -23.97 -16.41 26.64
CA LYS A 500 -24.35 -15.01 26.86
C LYS A 500 -24.09 -14.12 25.65
N ALA A 501 -23.40 -14.59 24.61
CA ALA A 501 -23.04 -13.79 23.44
C ALA A 501 -24.27 -13.19 22.73
N GLU A 502 -25.35 -13.95 22.57
CA GLU A 502 -26.59 -13.47 21.94
C GLU A 502 -27.26 -12.37 22.78
N ASN A 503 -27.27 -12.49 24.11
CA ASN A 503 -27.85 -11.48 25.00
C ASN A 503 -27.05 -10.17 24.99
N VAL A 504 -25.71 -10.26 24.98
CA VAL A 504 -24.83 -9.09 24.83
C VAL A 504 -25.09 -8.40 23.49
N LEU A 505 -25.21 -9.17 22.40
CA LEU A 505 -25.51 -8.64 21.07
C LEU A 505 -26.89 -7.97 21.01
N LYS A 506 -27.94 -8.58 21.56
CA LYS A 506 -29.29 -7.99 21.65
C LYS A 506 -29.29 -6.69 22.43
N LEU A 507 -28.62 -6.64 23.58
CA LEU A 507 -28.51 -5.42 24.39
C LEU A 507 -27.79 -4.30 23.61
N LEU A 508 -26.67 -4.61 22.98
CA LEU A 508 -25.90 -3.64 22.20
C LEU A 508 -26.75 -3.08 21.05
N LEU A 509 -27.39 -3.95 20.26
CA LEU A 509 -28.25 -3.54 19.15
C LEU A 509 -29.44 -2.70 19.63
N LYS A 510 -30.10 -3.08 20.73
CA LYS A 510 -31.23 -2.31 21.30
C LYS A 510 -30.81 -0.91 21.76
N LEU A 511 -29.65 -0.78 22.41
CA LEU A 511 -29.13 0.51 22.86
C LEU A 511 -28.71 1.40 21.68
N VAL A 512 -28.09 0.82 20.64
CA VAL A 512 -27.72 1.57 19.42
C VAL A 512 -28.94 1.99 18.62
N ASP A 513 -29.96 1.13 18.52
CA ASP A 513 -31.25 1.46 17.88
C ASP A 513 -31.96 2.60 18.63
N SER A 514 -31.98 2.56 19.96
CA SER A 514 -32.48 3.66 20.78
C SER A 514 -31.67 4.95 20.61
N ALA A 515 -30.33 4.87 20.53
CA ALA A 515 -29.47 6.02 20.30
C ALA A 515 -29.69 6.64 18.91
N LYS A 516 -29.87 5.80 17.87
CA LYS A 516 -30.26 6.23 16.52
C LYS A 516 -31.58 6.99 16.55
N ASN A 517 -32.60 6.43 17.20
CA ASN A 517 -33.91 7.06 17.32
C ASN A 517 -33.86 8.36 18.12
N ASN A 518 -33.03 8.46 19.16
CA ASN A 518 -32.81 9.71 19.90
C ASN A 518 -32.07 10.79 19.09
N ASN A 519 -31.34 10.41 18.03
CA ASN A 519 -30.64 11.33 17.14
C ASN A 519 -31.54 11.87 16.00
N LEU A 520 -32.77 11.35 15.90
CA LEU A 520 -33.80 11.89 15.02
C LEU A 520 -34.37 13.16 15.68
N VAL A 521 -34.08 14.30 15.06
CA VAL A 521 -34.61 15.61 15.46
C VAL A 521 -35.23 16.19 14.21
N GLU A 522 -36.54 16.37 14.23
CA GLU A 522 -37.24 17.09 13.17
C GLU A 522 -36.73 18.54 13.12
N ILE A 523 -36.32 18.98 11.93
CA ILE A 523 -35.88 20.35 11.73
C ILE A 523 -37.08 21.22 11.41
N ILE A 524 -37.24 22.31 12.16
CA ILE A 524 -38.37 23.22 11.97
C ILE A 524 -38.25 23.91 10.60
N LYS A 525 -39.39 24.14 9.95
CA LYS A 525 -39.43 24.95 8.73
C LYS A 525 -39.64 26.41 9.07
N LEU A 526 -38.98 27.32 8.35
CA LEU A 526 -39.22 28.75 8.47
C LEU A 526 -40.66 29.07 8.09
N SER A 527 -41.29 29.98 8.83
CA SER A 527 -42.67 30.41 8.60
C SER A 527 -42.83 31.29 7.35
N ASN A 528 -41.90 32.22 7.12
CA ASN A 528 -41.87 33.10 5.95
C ASN A 528 -40.47 33.09 5.31
N PRO A 529 -40.05 31.95 4.70
CA PRO A 529 -38.70 31.80 4.19
C PRO A 529 -38.31 32.81 3.10
N GLU A 530 -39.29 33.43 2.43
CA GLU A 530 -39.10 34.48 1.42
C GLU A 530 -38.59 35.82 1.99
N LYS A 531 -38.70 36.04 3.30
CA LYS A 531 -38.17 37.24 3.97
C LYS A 531 -36.70 37.09 4.39
N LEU A 532 -36.14 35.88 4.30
CA LEU A 532 -34.77 35.65 4.66
C LEU A 532 -33.84 36.45 3.74
N ASP A 533 -32.88 37.17 4.30
CA ASP A 533 -31.84 37.82 3.51
C ASP A 533 -30.51 37.04 3.60
N LEU A 534 -29.60 37.31 2.65
CA LEU A 534 -28.30 36.66 2.60
C LEU A 534 -27.46 36.90 3.86
N LYS A 535 -27.59 38.07 4.51
CA LYS A 535 -26.80 38.42 5.69
C LYS A 535 -27.23 37.57 6.88
N SER A 536 -28.53 37.44 7.11
CA SER A 536 -29.12 36.59 8.15
C SER A 536 -28.78 35.12 7.91
N LEU A 537 -28.85 34.66 6.66
CA LEU A 537 -28.40 33.32 6.29
C LEU A 537 -26.92 33.08 6.62
N PHE A 538 -26.03 34.01 6.27
CA PHE A 538 -24.60 33.87 6.58
C PHE A 538 -24.33 33.85 8.07
N ASN A 539 -25.01 34.70 8.85
CA ASN A 539 -24.88 34.70 10.30
C ASN A 539 -25.36 33.38 10.90
N ALA A 540 -26.45 32.83 10.38
CA ALA A 540 -26.97 31.53 10.79
C ALA A 540 -25.98 30.39 10.51
N LEU A 541 -25.40 30.33 9.31
CA LEU A 541 -24.39 29.33 8.98
C LEU A 541 -23.11 29.50 9.81
N ASP A 542 -22.65 30.74 10.01
CA ASP A 542 -21.45 31.03 10.80
C ASP A 542 -21.64 30.65 12.27
N GLU A 543 -22.81 30.98 12.86
CA GLU A 543 -23.19 30.54 14.20
C GLU A 543 -23.23 29.00 14.28
N HIS A 544 -23.80 28.35 13.27
CA HIS A 544 -23.92 26.90 13.24
C HIS A 544 -22.54 26.22 13.10
N PHE A 545 -21.63 26.71 12.26
CA PHE A 545 -20.31 26.09 12.09
C PHE A 545 -19.39 26.34 13.28
N ASN A 546 -19.37 27.56 13.83
CA ASN A 546 -18.40 27.98 14.84
C ASN A 546 -18.88 27.78 16.28
N TYR A 547 -20.10 27.29 16.50
CA TYR A 547 -20.56 26.96 17.85
C TYR A 547 -19.69 25.85 18.47
N ASN A 548 -19.34 26.02 19.75
CA ASN A 548 -18.56 25.03 20.48
C ASN A 548 -19.47 23.91 21.00
N TYR A 549 -19.74 22.92 20.14
CA TYR A 549 -20.61 21.79 20.45
C TYR A 549 -20.08 20.87 21.55
N LYS A 550 -18.79 20.94 21.90
CA LYS A 550 -18.10 19.99 22.80
C LYS A 550 -18.31 18.51 22.39
N THR A 551 -18.71 18.28 21.15
CA THR A 551 -19.01 16.98 20.55
C THR A 551 -18.46 16.96 19.12
N ASP A 552 -18.19 15.76 18.61
CA ASP A 552 -17.70 15.56 17.25
C ASP A 552 -18.86 15.60 16.23
N GLY A 553 -18.55 15.92 14.97
CA GLY A 553 -19.54 16.00 13.87
C GLY A 553 -19.68 17.41 13.28
N GLY A 554 -19.33 18.45 14.05
CA GLY A 554 -19.38 19.84 13.59
C GLY A 554 -18.53 20.13 12.34
N SER A 555 -17.44 19.39 12.10
CA SER A 555 -16.60 19.54 10.91
C SER A 555 -17.29 19.14 9.60
N LYS A 556 -18.39 18.37 9.69
CA LYS A 556 -19.21 17.96 8.53
C LYS A 556 -20.25 19.02 8.14
N LEU A 557 -20.57 19.97 9.02
CA LEU A 557 -21.55 21.03 8.73
C LEU A 557 -21.17 21.86 7.48
N PRO A 558 -19.91 22.31 7.31
CA PRO A 558 -19.51 22.97 6.07
C PRO A 558 -19.62 22.07 4.83
N VAL A 559 -19.37 20.76 4.97
CA VAL A 559 -19.52 19.80 3.86
C VAL A 559 -20.97 19.66 3.42
N ILE A 560 -21.89 19.55 4.37
CA ILE A 560 -23.33 19.52 4.08
C ILE A 560 -23.78 20.84 3.43
N ALA A 561 -23.27 21.98 3.89
CA ALA A 561 -23.59 23.27 3.29
C ALA A 561 -23.09 23.39 1.84
N PHE A 562 -21.84 23.01 1.57
CA PHE A 562 -21.35 22.98 0.19
C PHE A 562 -22.11 21.97 -0.66
N TYR A 563 -22.44 20.80 -0.12
CA TYR A 563 -23.23 19.81 -0.85
C TYR A 563 -24.60 20.35 -1.24
N ALA A 564 -25.32 20.98 -0.31
CA ALA A 564 -26.61 21.63 -0.59
C ALA A 564 -26.48 22.73 -1.65
N ILE A 565 -25.43 23.55 -1.57
CA ILE A 565 -25.13 24.55 -2.60
C ILE A 565 -24.92 23.88 -3.96
N TYR A 566 -24.07 22.86 -4.06
CA TYR A 566 -23.77 22.18 -5.32
C TYR A 566 -24.99 21.46 -5.90
N GLU A 567 -25.88 20.92 -5.06
CA GLU A 567 -27.12 20.29 -5.54
C GLU A 567 -28.05 21.28 -6.26
N ILE A 568 -28.01 22.56 -5.86
CA ILE A 568 -28.74 23.65 -6.51
C ILE A 568 -27.96 24.16 -7.72
N LEU A 569 -26.66 24.47 -7.55
CA LEU A 569 -25.82 25.02 -8.63
C LEU A 569 -25.78 24.11 -9.86
N VAL A 570 -25.73 22.78 -9.67
CA VAL A 570 -25.72 21.81 -10.78
C VAL A 570 -27.01 21.87 -11.61
N LYS A 571 -28.13 22.29 -11.01
CA LYS A 571 -29.43 22.44 -11.69
C LYS A 571 -29.59 23.82 -12.36
N GLU A 572 -29.00 24.87 -11.79
CA GLU A 572 -29.25 26.26 -12.19
C GLU A 572 -28.18 26.85 -13.13
N ILE A 573 -26.92 26.41 -13.03
CA ILE A 573 -25.83 27.01 -13.79
C ILE A 573 -25.55 26.21 -15.06
N SER A 574 -25.60 26.88 -16.21
CA SER A 574 -25.38 26.30 -17.55
C SER A 574 -24.06 25.53 -17.68
N ARG A 575 -23.06 25.85 -16.87
CA ARG A 575 -21.77 25.13 -16.82
C ARG A 575 -21.90 23.65 -16.44
N TYR A 576 -22.96 23.28 -15.72
CA TYR A 576 -23.22 21.92 -15.26
C TYR A 576 -24.32 21.23 -16.06
N ASN A 577 -24.68 21.76 -17.23
CA ASN A 577 -25.65 21.11 -18.11
C ASN A 577 -25.20 19.67 -18.41
N SER A 578 -26.04 18.69 -18.08
CA SER A 578 -25.76 17.25 -18.20
C SER A 578 -24.72 16.71 -17.22
N CYS A 579 -24.45 17.40 -16.11
CA CYS A 579 -23.66 16.89 -15.00
C CYS A 579 -24.55 16.32 -13.89
N THR A 580 -23.99 15.40 -13.10
CA THR A 580 -24.64 14.80 -11.93
C THR A 580 -23.76 14.95 -10.69
N LEU A 581 -24.38 15.28 -9.56
CA LEU A 581 -23.73 15.30 -8.26
C LEU A 581 -23.75 13.89 -7.65
N LYS A 582 -22.59 13.37 -7.26
CA LYS A 582 -22.53 12.08 -6.54
C LYS A 582 -23.17 12.23 -5.16
N LYS A 583 -23.91 11.21 -4.71
CA LYS A 583 -24.55 11.21 -3.39
C LYS A 583 -23.52 11.42 -2.27
N LEU A 584 -23.88 12.25 -1.28
CA LEU A 584 -23.02 12.54 -0.12
C LEU A 584 -22.66 11.24 0.63
N GLY A 585 -21.35 11.01 0.80
CA GLY A 585 -20.81 9.85 1.51
C GLY A 585 -20.64 10.07 3.03
N SER A 586 -20.09 9.06 3.71
CA SER A 586 -19.67 9.17 5.11
C SER A 586 -18.41 10.04 5.23
N HIS A 587 -18.44 11.12 6.00
CA HIS A 587 -17.32 12.05 6.17
C HIS A 587 -16.16 11.46 7.01
N THR A 588 -16.39 10.30 7.63
CA THR A 588 -15.40 9.61 8.48
C THR A 588 -14.64 8.49 7.78
N ALA A 589 -14.93 8.25 6.49
CA ALA A 589 -14.16 7.33 5.68
C ALA A 589 -12.75 7.89 5.45
N SER A 590 -11.72 7.04 5.57
CA SER A 590 -10.36 7.44 5.21
C SER A 590 -10.23 7.49 3.70
N ASP A 591 -9.50 8.47 3.16
CA ASP A 591 -9.14 8.56 1.72
C ASP A 591 -8.56 7.24 1.17
N ARG A 592 -7.93 6.42 2.04
CA ARG A 592 -7.37 5.09 1.72
C ARG A 592 -8.42 4.02 1.35
N THR A 593 -9.69 4.25 1.73
CA THR A 593 -10.78 3.25 1.70
C THR A 593 -12.01 3.71 0.90
N SER A 594 -12.07 4.96 0.45
CA SER A 594 -13.28 5.50 -0.19
C SER A 594 -13.22 5.55 -1.73
N ASN A 595 -12.04 5.36 -2.33
CA ASN A 595 -11.78 5.62 -3.76
C ASN A 595 -12.42 6.93 -4.27
N THR A 596 -12.52 7.95 -3.39
CA THR A 596 -13.12 9.25 -3.71
C THR A 596 -12.02 10.27 -4.04
N ALA A 597 -12.30 11.10 -5.04
CA ALA A 597 -11.46 12.22 -5.41
C ALA A 597 -11.61 13.43 -4.49
N GLY A 598 -12.72 13.55 -3.75
CA GLY A 598 -12.98 14.65 -2.82
C GLY A 598 -14.19 14.36 -1.90
N ASP A 599 -14.53 15.32 -1.04
CA ASP A 599 -15.74 15.27 -0.21
C ASP A 599 -17.02 15.44 -1.03
N ILE A 600 -16.93 16.19 -2.14
CA ILE A 600 -18.00 16.39 -3.12
C ILE A 600 -17.43 16.16 -4.52
N GLU A 601 -18.15 15.40 -5.34
CA GLU A 601 -17.73 14.99 -6.68
C GLU A 601 -18.84 15.21 -7.70
N ILE A 602 -18.50 15.82 -8.83
CA ILE A 602 -19.43 16.12 -9.92
C ILE A 602 -18.96 15.40 -11.18
N PHE A 603 -19.87 14.65 -11.80
CA PHE A 603 -19.60 13.83 -12.99
C PHE A 603 -20.33 14.37 -14.20
N ASP A 604 -19.78 14.19 -15.40
CA ASP A 604 -20.51 14.42 -16.65
C ASP A 604 -21.42 13.24 -17.01
N LYS A 605 -22.16 13.39 -18.11
CA LYS A 605 -23.02 12.34 -18.68
C LYS A 605 -22.31 11.03 -19.08
N ASN A 606 -20.99 11.02 -19.12
CA ASN A 606 -20.18 9.84 -19.46
C ASN A 606 -19.50 9.24 -18.21
N ASP A 607 -19.94 9.62 -17.01
CA ASP A 607 -19.33 9.25 -15.73
C ASP A 607 -17.87 9.71 -15.57
N HIS A 608 -17.44 10.75 -16.30
CA HIS A 608 -16.13 11.36 -16.05
C HIS A 608 -16.22 12.39 -14.94
N LEU A 609 -15.27 12.34 -14.00
CA LEU A 609 -15.15 13.33 -12.93
C LEU A 609 -14.76 14.69 -13.52
N ILE A 610 -15.61 15.70 -13.29
CA ILE A 610 -15.40 17.08 -13.75
C ILE A 610 -14.82 17.92 -12.63
N GLU A 611 -15.42 17.86 -11.44
CA GLU A 611 -14.96 18.63 -10.29
C GLU A 611 -14.91 17.77 -9.03
N ALA A 612 -13.84 17.95 -8.25
CA ALA A 612 -13.70 17.41 -6.92
C ALA A 612 -13.47 18.55 -5.93
N ILE A 613 -14.16 18.51 -4.80
CA ILE A 613 -14.08 19.53 -3.75
C ILE A 613 -13.67 18.87 -2.45
N GLU A 614 -12.63 19.41 -1.82
CA GLU A 614 -12.10 18.99 -0.53
C GLU A 614 -12.30 20.12 0.49
N ILE A 615 -12.89 19.80 1.63
CA ILE A 615 -13.26 20.77 2.67
C ILE A 615 -12.47 20.46 3.94
N LYS A 616 -11.68 21.43 4.40
CA LYS A 616 -10.73 21.29 5.51
C LYS A 616 -11.04 22.29 6.61
N TYR A 617 -12.12 22.00 7.32
CA TYR A 617 -12.58 22.82 8.44
C TYR A 617 -11.59 22.78 9.62
N GLY A 618 -11.26 23.95 10.17
CA GLY A 618 -10.31 24.12 11.27
C GLY A 618 -8.83 24.01 10.89
N GLN A 619 -8.52 23.82 9.60
CA GLN A 619 -7.14 23.66 9.10
C GLN A 619 -6.70 24.86 8.25
N GLU A 620 -5.40 25.09 8.19
CA GLU A 620 -4.75 26.01 7.24
C GLU A 620 -4.30 25.26 5.99
N ILE A 621 -4.22 25.96 4.85
CA ILE A 621 -3.74 25.33 3.62
C ILE A 621 -2.22 25.23 3.68
N THR A 622 -1.71 24.00 3.62
CA THR A 622 -0.29 23.67 3.65
C THR A 622 0.16 23.03 2.33
N LEU A 623 1.46 23.07 2.05
CA LEU A 623 2.07 22.43 0.89
C LEU A 623 1.78 20.93 0.84
N GLN A 624 1.73 20.27 2.00
CA GLN A 624 1.39 18.86 2.11
C GLN A 624 -0.06 18.56 1.65
N MET A 625 -1.01 19.44 1.96
CA MET A 625 -2.39 19.30 1.46
C MET A 625 -2.47 19.45 -0.05
N VAL A 626 -1.70 20.37 -0.62
CA VAL A 626 -1.61 20.58 -2.07
C VAL A 626 -1.00 19.36 -2.77
N TYR A 627 0.04 18.74 -2.20
CA TYR A 627 0.57 17.47 -2.73
C TYR A 627 -0.41 16.30 -2.64
N ARG A 628 -1.19 16.21 -1.56
CA ARG A 628 -2.27 15.19 -1.48
C ARG A 628 -3.33 15.41 -2.56
N ALA A 629 -3.73 16.65 -2.78
CA ALA A 629 -4.64 16.99 -3.88
C ALA A 629 -4.00 16.67 -5.24
N LYS A 630 -2.70 16.94 -5.45
CA LYS A 630 -1.98 16.54 -6.67
C LYS A 630 -2.13 15.04 -6.93
N ASN A 631 -1.97 14.18 -5.92
CA ASN A 631 -2.11 12.73 -6.08
C ASN A 631 -3.55 12.31 -6.43
N LYS A 632 -4.56 12.91 -5.78
CA LYS A 632 -5.98 12.67 -6.12
C LYS A 632 -6.31 13.15 -7.53
N ILE A 633 -5.77 14.30 -7.95
CA ILE A 633 -5.90 14.83 -9.32
C ILE A 633 -5.26 13.88 -10.33
N ILE A 634 -4.07 13.33 -10.03
CA ILE A 634 -3.40 12.34 -10.87
C ILE A 634 -4.27 11.09 -11.02
N LYS A 635 -4.83 10.58 -9.92
CA LYS A 635 -5.62 9.35 -9.91
C LYS A 635 -6.97 9.49 -10.61
N HIS A 636 -7.70 10.57 -10.33
CA HIS A 636 -9.10 10.73 -10.75
C HIS A 636 -9.31 11.69 -11.93
N ASN A 637 -8.27 12.43 -12.32
CA ASN A 637 -8.25 13.34 -13.47
C ASN A 637 -9.43 14.33 -13.58
N PRO A 638 -9.80 15.07 -12.52
CA PRO A 638 -10.81 16.10 -12.61
C PRO A 638 -10.35 17.29 -13.45
N GLN A 639 -11.29 18.03 -14.03
CA GLN A 639 -10.99 19.31 -14.71
C GLN A 639 -10.69 20.42 -13.70
N ARG A 640 -11.37 20.41 -12.54
CA ARG A 640 -11.13 21.35 -11.44
C ARG A 640 -11.07 20.61 -10.12
N TYR A 641 -10.12 21.03 -9.29
CA TYR A 641 -9.99 20.53 -7.93
C TYR A 641 -10.02 21.71 -6.97
N TYR A 642 -10.87 21.64 -5.96
CA TYR A 642 -11.04 22.71 -4.99
C TYR A 642 -10.55 22.26 -3.62
N ILE A 643 -9.76 23.09 -2.95
CA ILE A 643 -9.50 22.95 -1.51
C ILE A 643 -10.06 24.17 -0.81
N PHE A 644 -11.09 23.96 0.00
CA PHE A 644 -11.70 24.97 0.83
C PHE A 644 -11.30 24.77 2.29
N ALA A 645 -10.57 25.73 2.87
CA ALA A 645 -10.08 25.63 4.25
C ALA A 645 -10.59 26.78 5.13
N SER A 646 -10.50 26.62 6.46
CA SER A 646 -10.91 27.69 7.39
C SER A 646 -9.91 28.86 7.44
N LYS A 647 -8.63 28.60 7.16
CA LYS A 647 -7.57 29.62 7.12
C LYS A 647 -6.91 29.64 5.74
N ASP A 648 -6.47 30.82 5.32
CA ASP A 648 -5.74 31.04 4.08
C ASP A 648 -4.39 30.30 4.04
N VAL A 649 -3.73 30.36 2.88
CA VAL A 649 -2.43 29.73 2.63
C VAL A 649 -1.38 30.18 3.64
N ASN A 650 -0.63 29.22 4.19
CA ASN A 650 0.52 29.51 5.02
C ASN A 650 1.54 30.34 4.21
N GLN A 651 1.76 31.60 4.60
CA GLN A 651 2.57 32.54 3.82
C GLN A 651 4.04 32.10 3.66
N LEU A 652 4.57 31.27 4.57
CA LEU A 652 5.91 30.71 4.45
C LEU A 652 6.04 29.67 3.33
N GLU A 653 4.92 29.12 2.87
CA GLU A 653 4.85 28.08 1.84
C GLU A 653 4.21 28.56 0.54
N ALA A 654 3.73 29.82 0.48
CA ALA A 654 2.96 30.36 -0.64
C ALA A 654 3.67 30.20 -1.99
N ASP A 655 4.95 30.58 -2.09
CA ASP A 655 5.73 30.44 -3.33
C ASP A 655 5.85 28.99 -3.80
N LYS A 656 5.97 28.05 -2.86
CA LYS A 656 6.06 26.61 -3.17
C LYS A 656 4.70 26.08 -3.60
N ILE A 657 3.63 26.50 -2.95
CA ILE A 657 2.26 26.13 -3.29
C ILE A 657 1.90 26.65 -4.68
N ASP A 658 2.20 27.92 -4.98
CA ASP A 658 1.96 28.51 -6.29
C ASP A 658 2.75 27.80 -7.38
N LYS A 659 3.99 27.38 -7.09
CA LYS A 659 4.76 26.55 -8.01
C LYS A 659 4.05 25.23 -8.28
N VAL A 660 3.58 24.52 -7.26
CA VAL A 660 2.87 23.24 -7.41
C VAL A 660 1.51 23.43 -8.12
N ILE A 661 0.77 24.51 -7.88
CA ILE A 661 -0.47 24.82 -8.60
C ILE A 661 -0.19 25.05 -10.08
N LYS A 662 0.85 25.84 -10.42
CA LYS A 662 1.27 26.05 -11.81
C LYS A 662 1.72 24.75 -12.46
N GLU A 663 2.46 23.92 -11.72
CA GLU A 663 2.82 22.57 -12.16
C GLU A 663 1.56 21.77 -12.45
N ILE A 664 0.57 21.68 -11.54
CA ILE A 664 -0.69 20.94 -11.75
C ILE A 664 -1.48 21.46 -12.94
N ALA A 665 -1.66 22.78 -13.06
CA ALA A 665 -2.43 23.38 -14.13
C ALA A 665 -1.76 23.15 -15.49
N SER A 666 -0.43 23.28 -15.54
CA SER A 666 0.31 22.95 -16.73
C SER A 666 0.19 21.44 -16.97
N GLU A 667 0.56 20.61 -15.99
CA GLU A 667 0.80 19.19 -16.12
C GLU A 667 -0.49 18.40 -16.34
N HIS A 668 -1.49 18.58 -15.51
CA HIS A 668 -2.67 17.75 -15.54
C HIS A 668 -3.84 18.42 -16.25
N GLY A 669 -3.69 19.68 -16.70
CA GLY A 669 -4.79 20.48 -17.23
C GLY A 669 -5.88 20.77 -16.20
N CYS A 670 -5.70 20.31 -14.96
CA CYS A 670 -6.62 20.51 -13.85
C CYS A 670 -6.36 21.88 -13.21
N GLN A 671 -7.42 22.65 -13.01
CA GLN A 671 -7.33 23.89 -12.24
C GLN A 671 -7.44 23.55 -10.76
N LEU A 672 -6.33 23.66 -10.00
CA LEU A 672 -6.36 23.57 -8.54
C LEU A 672 -6.68 24.96 -7.95
N ILE A 673 -7.80 25.07 -7.26
CA ILE A 673 -8.29 26.32 -6.65
C ILE A 673 -8.25 26.19 -5.14
N LEU A 674 -7.56 27.12 -4.48
CA LEU A 674 -7.44 27.21 -3.03
C LEU A 674 -8.26 28.43 -2.56
N ASN A 675 -9.20 28.24 -1.63
CA ASN A 675 -10.02 29.33 -1.09
C ASN A 675 -10.43 29.09 0.37
N GLY A 676 -10.93 30.14 1.01
CA GLY A 676 -11.57 30.04 2.32
C GLY A 676 -12.99 29.48 2.25
N ILE A 677 -13.40 28.70 3.26
CA ILE A 677 -14.77 28.14 3.40
C ILE A 677 -15.83 29.25 3.38
N ILE A 678 -15.74 30.20 4.31
CA ILE A 678 -16.77 31.25 4.47
C ILE A 678 -16.83 32.21 3.26
N PRO A 679 -15.70 32.73 2.72
CA PRO A 679 -15.74 33.54 1.51
C PRO A 679 -16.38 32.82 0.31
N THR A 680 -16.10 31.53 0.15
CA THR A 680 -16.65 30.74 -0.97
C THR A 680 -18.14 30.49 -0.80
N ILE A 681 -18.61 30.14 0.40
CA ILE A 681 -20.06 30.00 0.68
C ILE A 681 -20.78 31.31 0.38
N LYS A 682 -20.23 32.45 0.83
CA LYS A 682 -20.80 33.78 0.55
C LYS A 682 -20.90 34.08 -0.94
N TYR A 683 -19.91 33.65 -1.71
CA TYR A 683 -19.90 33.83 -3.15
C TYR A 683 -20.93 32.92 -3.84
N TYR A 684 -20.98 31.63 -3.50
CA TYR A 684 -21.89 30.68 -4.14
C TYR A 684 -23.35 30.91 -3.80
N LEU A 685 -23.67 31.30 -2.56
CA LEU A 685 -25.04 31.65 -2.19
C LEU A 685 -25.59 32.89 -2.93
N ARG A 686 -24.73 33.73 -3.51
CA ARG A 686 -25.16 34.82 -4.41
C ARG A 686 -25.47 34.37 -5.83
N LEU A 687 -25.04 33.16 -6.20
CA LEU A 687 -25.26 32.60 -7.54
C LEU A 687 -26.54 31.76 -7.63
N ILE A 688 -27.03 31.24 -6.50
CA ILE A 688 -28.28 30.46 -6.47
C ILE A 688 -29.48 31.39 -6.57
N MET A 689 -30.53 30.92 -7.26
CA MET A 689 -31.75 31.71 -7.46
C MET A 689 -32.58 31.83 -6.19
N SER A 690 -32.67 30.76 -5.40
CA SER A 690 -33.48 30.70 -4.18
C SER A 690 -32.63 30.31 -2.97
N ILE A 691 -32.41 31.27 -2.08
CA ILE A 691 -31.76 31.01 -0.79
C ILE A 691 -32.67 30.23 0.16
N THR A 692 -33.98 30.28 -0.08
CA THR A 692 -34.99 29.44 0.58
C THR A 692 -34.77 27.97 0.25
N ASP A 693 -34.55 27.64 -1.03
CA ASP A 693 -34.32 26.26 -1.47
C ASP A 693 -33.04 25.71 -0.85
N PHE A 694 -31.99 26.54 -0.75
CA PHE A 694 -30.78 26.17 -0.02
C PHE A 694 -31.07 25.89 1.45
N MET A 695 -31.86 26.73 2.12
CA MET A 695 -32.19 26.56 3.53
C MET A 695 -32.98 25.29 3.79
N ASP A 696 -33.96 24.99 2.95
CA ASP A 696 -34.77 23.77 3.05
C ASP A 696 -33.89 22.54 2.82
N LEU A 697 -33.04 22.57 1.79
CA LEU A 697 -32.16 21.45 1.47
C LEU A 697 -31.10 21.22 2.56
N TYR A 698 -30.45 22.29 3.03
CA TYR A 698 -29.49 22.21 4.12
C TYR A 698 -30.16 21.64 5.38
N SER A 699 -31.37 22.10 5.71
CA SER A 699 -32.16 21.60 6.84
C SER A 699 -32.50 20.12 6.70
N GLN A 700 -32.93 19.68 5.51
CA GLN A 700 -33.22 18.28 5.22
C GLN A 700 -31.98 17.37 5.33
N LEU A 701 -30.83 17.84 4.85
CA LEU A 701 -29.58 17.10 4.96
C LEU A 701 -29.10 17.01 6.41
N ILE A 702 -29.23 18.09 7.19
CA ILE A 702 -28.94 18.08 8.64
C ILE A 702 -29.87 17.11 9.38
N GLU A 703 -31.16 17.07 9.03
CA GLU A 703 -32.14 16.17 9.63
C GLU A 703 -31.81 14.70 9.36
N SER A 704 -31.52 14.37 8.11
CA SER A 704 -31.32 12.99 7.63
C SER A 704 -29.92 12.43 7.88
N ASP A 705 -28.91 13.26 8.14
CA ASP A 705 -27.53 12.81 8.36
C ASP A 705 -27.37 12.14 9.74
N ASN A 706 -26.83 10.92 9.73
CA ASN A 706 -26.63 10.09 10.92
C ASN A 706 -25.33 10.42 11.69
N GLU A 707 -24.40 11.15 11.08
CA GLU A 707 -23.15 11.60 11.72
C GLU A 707 -23.33 12.96 12.40
N ILE A 708 -24.33 13.74 11.97
CA ILE A 708 -24.74 14.95 12.67
C ILE A 708 -25.51 14.56 13.93
N GLN A 709 -24.96 14.94 15.09
CA GLN A 709 -25.55 14.61 16.38
C GLN A 709 -26.73 15.53 16.74
N LYS A 710 -27.59 15.06 17.65
CA LYS A 710 -28.76 15.74 18.20
C LYS A 710 -28.49 17.21 18.54
N ILE A 711 -27.37 17.49 19.21
CA ILE A 711 -27.01 18.85 19.63
C ILE A 711 -26.78 19.81 18.45
N HIS A 712 -26.25 19.33 17.32
CA HIS A 712 -26.10 20.14 16.11
C HIS A 712 -27.47 20.43 15.49
N LYS A 713 -28.34 19.41 15.41
CA LYS A 713 -29.71 19.55 14.90
C LYS A 713 -30.55 20.50 15.77
N GLU A 714 -30.45 20.37 17.08
CA GLU A 714 -31.11 21.26 18.04
C GLU A 714 -30.57 22.70 17.95
N LYS A 715 -29.25 22.86 17.75
CA LYS A 715 -28.67 24.19 17.54
C LYS A 715 -29.15 24.82 16.25
N TRP A 716 -29.29 24.03 15.18
CA TRP A 716 -29.90 24.51 13.94
C TRP A 716 -31.35 24.96 14.16
N ASN A 717 -32.15 24.18 14.89
CA ASN A 717 -33.50 24.60 15.31
C ASN A 717 -33.49 25.88 16.16
N GLU A 718 -32.54 26.05 17.07
CA GLU A 718 -32.39 27.29 17.84
C GLU A 718 -32.15 28.49 16.92
N ILE A 719 -31.24 28.35 15.95
CA ILE A 719 -30.91 29.39 14.97
C ILE A 719 -32.13 29.73 14.11
N LEU A 720 -32.84 28.71 13.61
CA LEU A 720 -34.06 28.89 12.82
C LEU A 720 -35.15 29.63 13.60
N ARG A 721 -35.31 29.35 14.91
CA ARG A 721 -36.26 30.12 15.76
C ARG A 721 -35.87 31.59 15.89
N LYS A 722 -34.57 31.90 15.99
CA LYS A 722 -34.12 33.31 16.04
C LYS A 722 -34.50 34.04 14.75
N LEU A 723 -34.29 33.39 13.60
CA LEU A 723 -34.67 33.95 12.30
C LEU A 723 -36.18 34.19 12.16
N MET A 724 -37.03 33.45 12.88
CA MET A 724 -38.48 33.69 12.93
C MET A 724 -38.89 34.84 13.86
N ILE A 725 -38.07 35.17 14.87
CA ILE A 725 -38.36 36.18 15.90
C ILE A 725 -37.78 37.55 15.52
N GLU A 726 -36.78 37.59 14.65
CA GLU A 726 -36.25 38.83 14.05
C GLU A 726 -37.13 39.38 12.90
N GLU A 727 -38.25 38.71 12.58
CA GLU A 727 -39.39 39.26 11.83
C GLU A 727 -40.24 40.24 12.67
#